data_AF-A0AAW0J1Q0-F1
#
_entry.id   AF-A0AAW0J1Q0-F1
#
_cell.length_a   1.000
_cell.length_b   1.000
_cell.length_c   1.000
_cell.angle_alpha   90.00
_cell.angle_beta   90.00
_cell.angle_gamma   90.00
#
_symmetry.space_group_name_H-M   'P 1'
#
loop_
_entity.id
_entity.type
_entity.pdbx_description
1 polymer ?
#
loop_
_entity_poly.entity_id
_entity_poly.type
_entity_poly.pdbx_seq_one_letter_code
_entity_poly.pdbx_strand_id
1 'polypeptide(L)'
;MPAMACCVDPAAANFPPAYASAAAGPGSLTGLLIPPPTSHVEACHWSPTCSSELYKVDGWGAPYFAVNGSGNISVRPHGASTLPHQEIDLLKIVKKVSDPKSSGGLGLQLPLIVRLPDVLKNRLESLQAAFEYAVQSQGYEAHYQGVYPVKCNQDRFVVEDIVKFGSPFRFGLEAGSKPELLLAMSCLCKGNPEALLVCNGFKDAEYISLALVARKLALNTVIVLEQEEELDLVVDLSKRLSVKPIIGVRAKLRTKHSGHFGSTSGEKGKFGLTTTQILRVVKKLEQAGMIDCLQLLHFHIGSQIPSTALVADGVGEAAQIYCELVRLGAQMRVIDIGGGLGIDYDGSKSTESDISVGYTLGEYAAAVVQAIRFVCDRRSIKHPIICSESGRAIVSHHSVLIFEAVSASVYESPTMSSLGFEYLVNSLSDEAQADYMNLCSAAIRGDSETCLIYADQLKQRYVDQFKEGSLGIEQLAAVDGLCDVISKSIGAPDPVRTYHVNLSVFTSIPDFWGIGQLFPIVPIHRLEQKPSVKGILSDLTCDSDGKIDKFIGGDFAVTRAVPGPSCGDVLRVMQHEPELMFETLKHRAEECCNDSGNGIGMSALANSLAKSFRNMPYLVANTAASSSCGLTAATMNNNGFYYCNEDDEYNAAADSATTAGEDEWELWTFFDGYGYHGTSFEQTYRCYPASFIEKPQLESGDKIIMPPSALDRLASLHIDYPMLFELRNASAERVSHCGVLEFIAEEGMIYMPYWMMENMLLQEGDIVRVKNVTLPKGTYVKLQPHTKDFLDISNPKAILETTLRNFSCLTSGDSIMVAYNNKKYYIDIIETKPANAISIIETDCEVDFAPPLDYKEPEKPIAPVPLGKAPAEEAPAETEPKFSPFTGSGRRLDGKPLNYQPPSVAPSRSKDKQPNVANGNAKPSTGSSSQSTSRQAQGKLVFGSNVSRTPKDTPKEPAKETKQEQPSKSEEPKFQAFSGKKYSLRG
;
A
#
# COMPACT_ATOMS: atom_id res chain seq x y z
N MET A 1 8.02 -38.01 -53.05
CA MET A 1 8.41 -37.93 -54.48
C MET A 1 7.14 -37.94 -55.33
N PRO A 2 7.16 -37.41 -56.57
CA PRO A 2 8.12 -36.43 -57.13
C PRO A 2 7.72 -34.99 -56.74
N ALA A 3 8.53 -33.92 -56.72
CA ALA A 3 9.90 -33.60 -57.18
C ALA A 3 10.00 -32.77 -58.49
N MET A 4 10.93 -31.80 -58.47
CA MET A 4 11.51 -30.99 -59.58
C MET A 4 10.66 -29.79 -60.10
N ALA A 5 11.24 -28.62 -60.41
CA ALA A 5 12.59 -28.07 -60.16
C ALA A 5 12.68 -26.54 -60.47
N CYS A 6 13.66 -25.84 -59.85
CA CYS A 6 14.50 -24.70 -60.32
C CYS A 6 13.90 -23.46 -61.06
N CYS A 7 14.46 -22.24 -61.10
CA CYS A 7 15.48 -21.41 -60.39
C CYS A 7 15.35 -19.96 -60.97
N VAL A 8 16.10 -18.88 -60.67
CA VAL A 8 17.38 -18.61 -59.96
C VAL A 8 17.31 -17.22 -59.26
N ASP A 9 18.14 -17.02 -58.23
CA ASP A 9 18.61 -15.75 -57.63
C ASP A 9 19.43 -14.83 -58.58
N PRO A 10 20.01 -13.68 -58.14
CA PRO A 10 19.50 -12.60 -57.27
C PRO A 10 19.81 -11.18 -57.85
N ALA A 11 19.58 -10.11 -57.07
CA ALA A 11 20.26 -8.82 -57.24
C ALA A 11 20.60 -8.15 -55.89
N ALA A 12 21.89 -8.12 -55.54
CA ALA A 12 22.45 -7.42 -54.38
C ALA A 12 23.54 -6.41 -54.81
N ALA A 13 23.78 -5.37 -54.00
CA ALA A 13 24.59 -4.22 -54.41
C ALA A 13 26.11 -4.46 -54.41
N ASN A 14 26.81 -3.73 -55.28
CA ASN A 14 28.26 -3.84 -55.50
C ASN A 14 29.11 -3.20 -54.40
N PHE A 15 30.25 -3.81 -54.09
CA PHE A 15 31.46 -3.14 -53.58
C PHE A 15 32.66 -3.44 -54.50
N PRO A 16 33.54 -2.47 -54.81
CA PRO A 16 34.70 -2.67 -55.68
C PRO A 16 35.92 -3.29 -54.95
N PRO A 17 36.88 -3.89 -55.68
CA PRO A 17 37.94 -4.71 -55.10
C PRO A 17 39.20 -3.93 -54.66
N ALA A 18 40.06 -4.63 -53.90
CA ALA A 18 41.27 -4.09 -53.28
C ALA A 18 42.48 -3.93 -54.24
N TYR A 19 43.44 -3.11 -53.82
CA TYR A 19 44.83 -3.12 -54.28
C TYR A 19 45.77 -3.22 -53.08
N ALA A 20 46.88 -3.95 -53.22
CA ALA A 20 47.86 -4.18 -52.16
C ALA A 20 49.17 -3.41 -52.40
N SER A 21 49.77 -2.90 -51.34
CA SER A 21 51.17 -2.47 -51.29
C SER A 21 51.70 -2.63 -49.88
N ALA A 22 52.92 -3.15 -49.72
CA ALA A 22 53.52 -3.43 -48.42
C ALA A 22 54.65 -2.44 -48.10
N ALA A 23 54.68 -1.96 -46.85
CA ALA A 23 55.83 -1.28 -46.24
C ALA A 23 55.81 -1.60 -44.73
N ALA A 24 56.99 -1.73 -44.11
CA ALA A 24 57.13 -2.23 -42.74
C ALA A 24 57.41 -1.12 -41.71
N GLY A 25 56.80 -1.24 -40.54
CA GLY A 25 57.04 -0.43 -39.34
C GLY A 25 56.43 -1.10 -38.10
N PRO A 26 57.06 -1.09 -36.92
CA PRO A 26 56.66 -1.94 -35.80
C PRO A 26 55.65 -1.30 -34.83
N GLY A 27 54.75 -2.13 -34.29
CA GLY A 27 54.19 -1.95 -32.94
C GLY A 27 52.85 -1.22 -32.81
N SER A 28 51.73 -1.94 -32.94
CA SER A 28 50.49 -1.62 -32.22
C SER A 28 49.62 -2.87 -32.03
N LEU A 29 48.95 -2.97 -30.87
CA LEU A 29 48.18 -4.14 -30.44
C LEU A 29 46.76 -4.14 -31.03
N THR A 30 46.60 -4.73 -32.21
CA THR A 30 45.30 -4.82 -32.93
C THR A 30 44.98 -6.24 -33.41
N GLY A 31 45.58 -7.27 -32.78
CA GLY A 31 45.58 -8.66 -33.24
C GLY A 31 44.79 -9.65 -32.38
N LEU A 32 43.53 -9.36 -32.03
CA LEU A 32 42.62 -10.31 -31.38
C LEU A 32 41.22 -10.29 -32.02
N LEU A 33 41.09 -11.05 -33.12
CA LEU A 33 39.80 -11.41 -33.72
C LEU A 33 39.76 -12.93 -33.89
N ILE A 34 39.12 -13.61 -32.94
CA ILE A 34 38.85 -15.05 -33.00
C ILE A 34 37.60 -15.23 -33.88
N PRO A 35 37.62 -16.10 -34.91
CA PRO A 35 36.42 -16.39 -35.69
C PRO A 35 35.39 -17.12 -34.81
N PRO A 36 34.09 -16.77 -34.85
CA PRO A 36 33.08 -17.42 -34.03
C PRO A 36 32.92 -18.90 -34.43
N PRO A 37 32.72 -19.82 -33.47
CA PRO A 37 32.50 -21.22 -33.77
C PRO A 37 31.15 -21.41 -34.48
N THR A 38 31.18 -22.01 -35.68
CA THR A 38 29.97 -22.33 -36.45
C THR A 38 29.26 -23.56 -35.88
N SER A 39 28.62 -23.41 -34.72
CA SER A 39 27.64 -24.38 -34.22
C SER A 39 26.35 -24.26 -35.03
N HIS A 40 26.13 -25.19 -35.95
CA HIS A 40 24.82 -25.41 -36.57
C HIS A 40 23.85 -26.00 -35.53
N VAL A 41 23.34 -25.13 -34.65
CA VAL A 41 22.11 -25.39 -33.90
C VAL A 41 20.96 -25.17 -34.86
N GLU A 42 20.14 -26.20 -35.09
CA GLU A 42 18.89 -26.03 -35.85
C GLU A 42 18.00 -25.04 -35.09
N ALA A 43 17.81 -23.86 -35.67
CA ALA A 43 17.03 -22.79 -35.06
C ALA A 43 15.55 -23.17 -35.09
N CYS A 44 15.08 -23.81 -34.01
CA CYS A 44 13.67 -24.11 -33.80
C CYS A 44 12.85 -22.82 -33.95
N HIS A 45 12.02 -22.76 -34.99
CA HIS A 45 11.30 -21.56 -35.36
C HIS A 45 10.29 -21.23 -34.27
N TRP A 46 10.41 -20.04 -33.66
CA TRP A 46 9.48 -19.63 -32.62
C TRP A 46 8.05 -19.54 -33.16
N SER A 47 7.07 -19.77 -32.29
CA SER A 47 5.66 -19.87 -32.66
C SER A 47 4.74 -19.31 -31.59
N PRO A 48 3.49 -18.97 -31.93
CA PRO A 48 2.44 -18.64 -30.96
C PRO A 48 2.32 -19.66 -29.82
N THR A 49 2.50 -20.95 -30.09
CA THR A 49 2.48 -22.02 -29.08
C THR A 49 3.65 -21.93 -28.11
N CYS A 50 4.87 -21.62 -28.59
CA CYS A 50 6.04 -21.41 -27.72
C CYS A 50 5.83 -20.22 -26.76
N SER A 51 5.17 -19.16 -27.22
CA SER A 51 4.77 -18.03 -26.36
C SER A 51 3.66 -18.43 -25.38
N SER A 52 2.68 -19.22 -25.82
CA SER A 52 1.60 -19.70 -24.95
C SER A 52 2.12 -20.58 -23.81
N GLU A 53 3.11 -21.44 -24.10
CA GLU A 53 3.82 -22.27 -23.11
C GLU A 53 4.68 -21.41 -22.17
N LEU A 54 5.47 -20.47 -22.71
CA LEU A 54 6.30 -19.54 -21.94
C LEU A 54 5.46 -18.76 -20.91
N TYR A 55 4.49 -17.98 -21.38
CA TYR A 55 3.61 -17.14 -20.56
C TYR A 55 2.46 -17.92 -19.88
N LYS A 56 2.42 -19.25 -20.03
CA LYS A 56 1.35 -20.15 -19.56
C LYS A 56 -0.09 -19.70 -19.91
N VAL A 57 -0.33 -19.11 -21.08
CA VAL A 57 -1.64 -18.52 -21.44
C VAL A 57 -2.76 -19.58 -21.41
N ASP A 58 -2.50 -20.79 -21.91
CA ASP A 58 -3.44 -21.92 -21.83
C ASP A 58 -3.61 -22.50 -20.40
N GLY A 59 -2.78 -22.07 -19.45
CA GLY A 59 -2.85 -22.41 -18.03
C GLY A 59 -3.84 -21.53 -17.26
N TRP A 60 -3.51 -20.24 -17.12
CA TRP A 60 -4.32 -19.25 -16.38
C TRP A 60 -5.47 -18.67 -17.21
N GLY A 61 -5.31 -18.57 -18.53
CA GLY A 61 -6.26 -17.88 -19.40
C GLY A 61 -7.43 -18.76 -19.87
N ALA A 62 -7.24 -20.08 -19.90
CA ALA A 62 -8.22 -20.99 -20.44
C ALA A 62 -9.52 -21.05 -19.59
N PRO A 63 -10.71 -21.08 -20.21
CA PRO A 63 -10.97 -21.14 -21.64
C PRO A 63 -11.10 -19.78 -22.36
N TYR A 64 -10.88 -18.66 -21.67
CA TYR A 64 -11.25 -17.31 -22.12
C TYR A 64 -10.16 -16.56 -22.88
N PHE A 65 -8.89 -16.84 -22.63
CA PHE A 65 -7.76 -16.21 -23.30
C PHE A 65 -6.86 -17.28 -23.94
N ALA A 66 -6.35 -16.98 -25.13
CA ALA A 66 -5.43 -17.83 -25.87
C ALA A 66 -4.58 -17.00 -26.85
N VAL A 67 -3.46 -17.55 -27.32
CA VAL A 67 -2.67 -16.96 -28.41
C VAL A 67 -3.24 -17.44 -29.75
N ASN A 68 -3.61 -16.51 -30.63
CA ASN A 68 -4.15 -16.83 -31.95
C ASN A 68 -3.05 -17.06 -33.00
N GLY A 69 -3.43 -17.61 -34.16
CA GLY A 69 -2.51 -17.91 -35.27
C GLY A 69 -1.84 -16.69 -35.93
N SER A 70 -2.19 -15.46 -35.52
CA SER A 70 -1.52 -14.21 -35.92
C SER A 70 -0.53 -13.69 -34.87
N GLY A 71 -0.29 -14.43 -33.78
CA GLY A 71 0.59 -14.01 -32.69
C GLY A 71 -0.01 -12.94 -31.77
N ASN A 72 -1.33 -12.79 -31.74
CA ASN A 72 -2.04 -11.87 -30.85
C ASN A 72 -2.75 -12.61 -29.72
N ILE A 73 -2.98 -11.94 -28.59
CA ILE A 73 -3.91 -12.42 -27.57
C ILE A 73 -5.34 -12.29 -28.10
N SER A 74 -6.07 -13.38 -27.94
CA SER A 74 -7.48 -13.52 -28.30
C SER A 74 -8.35 -13.73 -27.08
N VAL A 75 -9.59 -13.25 -27.15
CA VAL A 75 -10.66 -13.46 -26.18
C VAL A 75 -11.69 -14.42 -26.77
N ARG A 76 -12.11 -15.39 -25.96
CA ARG A 76 -13.16 -16.35 -26.25
C ARG A 76 -14.38 -16.06 -25.38
N PRO A 77 -15.30 -15.17 -25.83
CA PRO A 77 -16.38 -14.64 -24.99
C PRO A 77 -17.32 -15.70 -24.39
N HIS A 78 -17.46 -16.86 -25.02
CA HIS A 78 -18.31 -17.96 -24.55
C HIS A 78 -17.47 -19.16 -24.06
N GLY A 79 -16.23 -18.89 -23.63
CA GLY A 79 -15.28 -19.91 -23.18
C GLY A 79 -15.05 -20.97 -24.25
N ALA A 80 -15.11 -22.24 -23.84
CA ALA A 80 -14.90 -23.39 -24.73
C ALA A 80 -15.97 -23.56 -25.83
N SER A 81 -17.11 -22.88 -25.69
CA SER A 81 -18.21 -22.88 -26.68
C SER A 81 -18.06 -21.78 -27.75
N THR A 82 -17.01 -20.96 -27.68
CA THR A 82 -16.76 -19.88 -28.64
C THR A 82 -16.45 -20.44 -30.04
N LEU A 83 -17.24 -20.05 -31.05
CA LEU A 83 -16.97 -20.41 -32.43
C LEU A 83 -15.81 -19.57 -33.00
N PRO A 84 -15.00 -20.07 -33.97
CA PRO A 84 -13.81 -19.35 -34.46
C PRO A 84 -14.05 -17.94 -35.04
N HIS A 85 -15.29 -17.60 -35.42
CA HIS A 85 -15.66 -16.26 -35.90
C HIS A 85 -16.12 -15.31 -34.77
N GLN A 86 -16.27 -15.82 -33.55
CA GLN A 86 -16.59 -15.06 -32.34
C GLN A 86 -15.34 -14.76 -31.49
N GLU A 87 -14.18 -15.30 -31.87
CA GLU A 87 -12.90 -15.05 -31.19
C GLU A 87 -12.41 -13.62 -31.46
N ILE A 88 -12.20 -12.83 -30.39
CA ILE A 88 -11.94 -11.39 -30.47
C ILE A 88 -10.45 -11.12 -30.25
N ASP A 89 -9.80 -10.54 -31.24
CA ASP A 89 -8.36 -10.20 -31.21
C ASP A 89 -8.14 -8.86 -30.47
N LEU A 90 -7.40 -8.88 -29.35
CA LEU A 90 -7.21 -7.69 -28.51
C LEU A 90 -6.48 -6.55 -29.22
N LEU A 91 -5.55 -6.86 -30.14
CA LEU A 91 -4.85 -5.82 -30.91
C LEU A 91 -5.81 -5.09 -31.87
N LYS A 92 -6.84 -5.78 -32.39
CA LYS A 92 -7.89 -5.16 -33.21
C LYS A 92 -8.79 -4.25 -32.36
N ILE A 93 -9.11 -4.62 -31.11
CA ILE A 93 -9.81 -3.72 -30.17
C ILE A 93 -8.96 -2.48 -29.93
N VAL A 94 -7.71 -2.65 -29.47
CA VAL A 94 -6.78 -1.55 -29.19
C VAL A 94 -6.68 -0.56 -30.33
N LYS A 95 -6.44 -1.04 -31.56
CA LYS A 95 -6.39 -0.17 -32.75
C LYS A 95 -7.71 0.56 -32.97
N LYS A 96 -8.85 -0.16 -32.99
CA LYS A 96 -10.17 0.43 -33.23
C LYS A 96 -10.53 1.53 -32.22
N VAL A 97 -10.07 1.44 -30.97
CA VAL A 97 -10.38 2.46 -29.95
C VAL A 97 -9.34 3.59 -29.91
N SER A 98 -8.04 3.30 -30.11
CA SER A 98 -6.98 4.33 -30.16
C SER A 98 -6.88 5.10 -31.47
N ASP A 99 -7.24 4.50 -32.61
CA ASP A 99 -7.16 5.15 -33.92
C ASP A 99 -8.00 6.44 -33.94
N PRO A 100 -7.55 7.51 -34.63
CA PRO A 100 -8.29 8.76 -34.71
C PRO A 100 -9.74 8.61 -35.20
N LYS A 101 -10.62 9.49 -34.72
CA LYS A 101 -12.02 9.59 -35.21
C LYS A 101 -12.08 9.84 -36.73
N SER A 102 -11.09 10.52 -37.31
CA SER A 102 -10.95 10.74 -38.76
C SER A 102 -10.64 9.48 -39.58
N SER A 103 -10.08 8.43 -38.97
CA SER A 103 -9.93 7.09 -39.55
C SER A 103 -10.99 6.10 -39.06
N GLY A 104 -12.08 6.61 -38.45
CA GLY A 104 -13.18 5.80 -37.94
C GLY A 104 -12.87 5.02 -36.66
N GLY A 105 -11.79 5.35 -35.95
CA GLY A 105 -11.57 4.89 -34.57
C GLY A 105 -12.28 5.79 -33.55
N LEU A 106 -11.97 5.62 -32.26
CA LEU A 106 -12.58 6.43 -31.20
C LEU A 106 -11.68 7.59 -30.71
N GLY A 107 -10.39 7.60 -31.06
CA GLY A 107 -9.46 8.70 -30.81
C GLY A 107 -8.98 8.81 -29.35
N LEU A 108 -8.77 7.67 -28.70
CA LEU A 108 -8.62 7.54 -27.25
C LEU A 108 -7.17 7.12 -26.85
N GLN A 109 -6.69 7.50 -25.65
CA GLN A 109 -5.29 7.34 -25.18
C GLN A 109 -5.16 6.65 -23.81
N LEU A 110 -4.17 5.77 -23.61
CA LEU A 110 -3.94 4.93 -22.41
C LEU A 110 -4.07 5.57 -21.01
N PRO A 111 -4.39 4.78 -19.95
CA PRO A 111 -4.52 3.30 -19.94
C PRO A 111 -5.93 2.69 -19.99
N LEU A 112 -6.09 1.53 -20.66
CA LEU A 112 -7.38 0.82 -20.81
C LEU A 112 -7.72 -0.07 -19.62
N ILE A 113 -9.03 -0.13 -19.32
CA ILE A 113 -9.67 -1.35 -18.81
C ILE A 113 -10.73 -1.79 -19.82
N VAL A 114 -10.52 -2.96 -20.46
CA VAL A 114 -11.55 -3.63 -21.28
C VAL A 114 -12.40 -4.49 -20.35
N ARG A 115 -13.71 -4.25 -20.28
CA ARG A 115 -14.67 -5.20 -19.67
C ARG A 115 -15.31 -6.09 -20.74
N LEU A 116 -15.62 -7.33 -20.37
CA LEU A 116 -16.07 -8.42 -21.25
C LEU A 116 -17.37 -9.05 -20.71
N PRO A 117 -18.55 -8.46 -20.95
CA PRO A 117 -19.83 -8.94 -20.41
C PRO A 117 -20.16 -10.39 -20.74
N ASP A 118 -19.84 -10.88 -21.95
CA ASP A 118 -20.07 -12.28 -22.32
C ASP A 118 -19.22 -13.26 -21.51
N VAL A 119 -17.99 -12.87 -21.15
CA VAL A 119 -17.14 -13.68 -20.25
C VAL A 119 -17.75 -13.71 -18.85
N LEU A 120 -18.21 -12.56 -18.34
CA LEU A 120 -18.89 -12.46 -17.04
C LEU A 120 -20.15 -13.35 -16.99
N LYS A 121 -20.96 -13.29 -18.05
CA LYS A 121 -22.12 -14.18 -18.26
C LYS A 121 -21.71 -15.64 -18.26
N ASN A 122 -20.71 -16.01 -19.06
CA ASN A 122 -20.28 -17.40 -19.19
C ASN A 122 -19.65 -17.97 -17.90
N ARG A 123 -19.00 -17.14 -17.08
CA ARG A 123 -18.56 -17.52 -15.72
C ARG A 123 -19.75 -17.86 -14.82
N LEU A 124 -20.82 -17.06 -14.85
CA LEU A 124 -22.05 -17.29 -14.08
C LEU A 124 -22.79 -18.54 -14.55
N GLU A 125 -23.00 -18.70 -15.87
CA GLU A 125 -23.61 -19.89 -16.47
C GLU A 125 -22.80 -21.17 -16.16
N SER A 126 -21.46 -21.11 -16.22
CA SER A 126 -20.58 -22.24 -15.88
C SER A 126 -20.66 -22.62 -14.41
N LEU A 127 -20.76 -21.65 -13.51
CA LEU A 127 -20.92 -21.87 -12.07
C LEU A 127 -22.26 -22.56 -11.76
N GLN A 128 -23.35 -22.06 -12.35
CA GLN A 128 -24.67 -22.69 -12.24
C GLN A 128 -24.66 -24.12 -12.78
N ALA A 129 -24.15 -24.33 -14.00
CA ALA A 129 -24.14 -25.64 -14.66
C ALA A 129 -23.31 -26.68 -13.90
N ALA A 130 -22.17 -26.29 -13.32
CA ALA A 130 -21.36 -27.17 -12.48
C ALA A 130 -22.10 -27.64 -11.22
N PHE A 131 -22.83 -26.73 -10.56
CA PHE A 131 -23.65 -27.08 -9.40
C PHE A 131 -24.92 -27.85 -9.76
N GLU A 132 -25.60 -27.54 -10.86
CA GLU A 132 -26.74 -28.34 -11.35
C GLU A 132 -26.32 -29.76 -11.72
N TYR A 133 -25.18 -29.93 -12.40
CA TYR A 133 -24.63 -31.26 -12.69
C TYR A 133 -24.28 -32.02 -11.40
N ALA A 134 -23.66 -31.36 -10.41
CA ALA A 134 -23.35 -31.98 -9.12
C ALA A 134 -24.62 -32.38 -8.34
N VAL A 135 -25.64 -31.51 -8.30
CA VAL A 135 -26.96 -31.76 -7.70
C VAL A 135 -27.65 -32.96 -8.36
N GLN A 136 -27.73 -32.98 -9.69
CA GLN A 136 -28.40 -34.06 -10.44
C GLN A 136 -27.65 -35.39 -10.34
N SER A 137 -26.34 -35.40 -10.60
CA SER A 137 -25.52 -36.62 -10.59
C SER A 137 -25.41 -37.27 -9.20
N GLN A 138 -25.53 -36.47 -8.13
CA GLN A 138 -25.55 -36.97 -6.75
C GLN A 138 -26.96 -37.12 -6.16
N GLY A 139 -28.03 -36.94 -6.93
CA GLY A 139 -29.41 -37.14 -6.46
C GLY A 139 -29.81 -36.21 -5.30
N TYR A 140 -29.35 -34.96 -5.33
CA TYR A 140 -29.59 -34.00 -4.26
C TYR A 140 -30.98 -33.37 -4.40
N GLU A 141 -31.84 -33.48 -3.37
CA GLU A 141 -33.26 -33.07 -3.43
C GLU A 141 -33.54 -31.56 -3.57
N ALA A 142 -32.54 -30.72 -3.37
CA ALA A 142 -32.64 -29.26 -3.41
C ALA A 142 -31.76 -28.68 -4.53
N HIS A 143 -31.72 -27.36 -4.67
CA HIS A 143 -31.01 -26.69 -5.75
C HIS A 143 -29.88 -25.78 -5.25
N TYR A 144 -29.01 -25.39 -6.17
CA TYR A 144 -28.02 -24.32 -5.96
C TYR A 144 -28.61 -22.97 -6.39
N GLN A 145 -28.35 -21.93 -5.59
CA GLN A 145 -28.72 -20.54 -5.86
C GLN A 145 -27.53 -19.66 -5.47
N GLY A 146 -26.72 -19.26 -6.45
CA GLY A 146 -25.55 -18.42 -6.22
C GLY A 146 -25.90 -16.98 -5.84
N VAL A 147 -24.95 -16.30 -5.19
CA VAL A 147 -25.07 -14.91 -4.76
C VAL A 147 -23.77 -14.18 -5.12
N TYR A 148 -23.87 -12.94 -5.61
CA TYR A 148 -22.70 -12.13 -5.93
C TYR A 148 -22.37 -11.16 -4.79
N PRO A 149 -21.21 -11.30 -4.13
CA PRO A 149 -20.75 -10.34 -3.13
C PRO A 149 -20.29 -9.06 -3.80
N VAL A 150 -21.07 -8.00 -3.64
CA VAL A 150 -20.88 -6.69 -4.30
C VAL A 150 -19.50 -6.09 -3.97
N LYS A 151 -18.96 -6.43 -2.79
CA LYS A 151 -17.58 -6.16 -2.34
C LYS A 151 -16.45 -6.58 -3.29
N CYS A 152 -16.71 -7.47 -4.28
CA CYS A 152 -15.71 -7.88 -5.27
C CYS A 152 -15.60 -6.97 -6.51
N ASN A 153 -16.66 -6.22 -6.85
CA ASN A 153 -16.65 -5.15 -7.86
C ASN A 153 -17.98 -4.38 -7.76
N GLN A 154 -17.94 -3.17 -7.20
CA GLN A 154 -19.11 -2.30 -7.06
C GLN A 154 -19.47 -1.53 -8.34
N ASP A 155 -18.75 -1.76 -9.45
CA ASP A 155 -19.02 -1.09 -10.73
C ASP A 155 -20.44 -1.37 -11.20
N ARG A 156 -21.20 -0.30 -11.47
CA ARG A 156 -22.60 -0.36 -11.84
C ARG A 156 -22.87 -1.33 -13.00
N PHE A 157 -22.04 -1.32 -14.03
CA PHE A 157 -22.25 -2.17 -15.20
C PHE A 157 -22.06 -3.65 -14.86
N VAL A 158 -21.08 -3.97 -14.00
CA VAL A 158 -20.83 -5.33 -13.51
C VAL A 158 -22.00 -5.84 -12.66
N VAL A 159 -22.53 -5.01 -11.75
CA VAL A 159 -23.67 -5.40 -10.89
C VAL A 159 -24.98 -5.50 -11.69
N GLU A 160 -25.27 -4.56 -12.59
CA GLU A 160 -26.45 -4.62 -13.47
C GLU A 160 -26.39 -5.85 -14.42
N ASP A 161 -25.24 -6.16 -15.02
CA ASP A 161 -25.07 -7.36 -15.86
C ASP A 161 -25.17 -8.67 -15.04
N ILE A 162 -24.62 -8.75 -13.83
CA ILE A 162 -24.75 -9.95 -12.97
C ILE A 162 -26.22 -10.22 -12.61
N VAL A 163 -26.99 -9.19 -12.24
CA VAL A 163 -28.43 -9.35 -11.94
C VAL A 163 -29.20 -9.78 -13.20
N LYS A 164 -28.88 -9.19 -14.36
CA LYS A 164 -29.49 -9.50 -15.66
C LYS A 164 -29.20 -10.93 -16.11
N PHE A 165 -27.93 -11.35 -16.11
CA PHE A 165 -27.50 -12.69 -16.52
C PHE A 165 -27.87 -13.77 -15.49
N GLY A 166 -27.92 -13.41 -14.21
CA GLY A 166 -28.28 -14.31 -13.12
C GLY A 166 -29.79 -14.51 -12.91
N SER A 167 -30.64 -13.65 -13.48
CA SER A 167 -32.09 -13.69 -13.32
C SER A 167 -32.75 -15.06 -13.61
N PRO A 168 -32.39 -15.81 -14.68
CA PRO A 168 -32.93 -17.15 -14.94
C PRO A 168 -32.66 -18.16 -13.82
N PHE A 169 -31.60 -17.95 -13.05
CA PHE A 169 -31.08 -18.86 -12.03
C PHE A 169 -31.40 -18.41 -10.59
N ARG A 170 -32.21 -17.34 -10.44
CA ARG A 170 -32.49 -16.66 -9.16
C ARG A 170 -31.22 -16.14 -8.47
N PHE A 171 -30.18 -15.78 -9.23
CA PHE A 171 -28.89 -15.35 -8.67
C PHE A 171 -29.05 -14.08 -7.85
N GLY A 172 -28.53 -14.09 -6.61
CA GLY A 172 -28.69 -13.01 -5.63
C GLY A 172 -27.53 -12.01 -5.57
N LEU A 173 -27.64 -11.04 -4.67
CA LEU A 173 -26.56 -10.13 -4.29
C LEU A 173 -26.27 -10.20 -2.78
N GLU A 174 -25.02 -10.02 -2.40
CA GLU A 174 -24.59 -9.86 -1.01
C GLU A 174 -23.99 -8.46 -0.80
N ALA A 175 -24.32 -7.87 0.36
CA ALA A 175 -23.83 -6.59 0.82
C ALA A 175 -23.11 -6.76 2.16
N GLY A 176 -21.94 -6.13 2.30
CA GLY A 176 -21.19 -6.07 3.57
C GLY A 176 -21.38 -4.75 4.32
N SER A 177 -22.15 -3.80 3.77
CA SER A 177 -22.25 -2.42 4.23
C SER A 177 -23.55 -1.72 3.77
N LYS A 178 -23.92 -0.59 4.41
CA LYS A 178 -25.12 0.19 4.05
C LYS A 178 -25.15 0.64 2.57
N PRO A 179 -24.06 1.18 1.98
CA PRO A 179 -24.08 1.62 0.57
C PRO A 179 -24.24 0.44 -0.39
N GLU A 180 -23.60 -0.70 -0.10
CA GLU A 180 -23.76 -1.92 -0.89
C GLU A 180 -25.18 -2.49 -0.76
N LEU A 181 -25.83 -2.36 0.41
CA LEU A 181 -27.23 -2.74 0.57
C LEU A 181 -28.16 -1.86 -0.28
N LEU A 182 -27.96 -0.53 -0.30
CA LEU A 182 -28.73 0.36 -1.17
C LEU A 182 -28.53 0.04 -2.66
N LEU A 183 -27.29 -0.20 -3.09
CA LEU A 183 -26.97 -0.61 -4.45
C LEU A 183 -27.63 -1.95 -4.80
N ALA A 184 -27.54 -2.94 -3.91
CA ALA A 184 -28.11 -4.27 -4.12
C ALA A 184 -29.64 -4.25 -4.15
N MET A 185 -30.30 -3.48 -3.28
CA MET A 185 -31.75 -3.25 -3.33
C MET A 185 -32.17 -2.63 -4.66
N SER A 186 -31.46 -1.57 -5.09
CA SER A 186 -31.75 -0.86 -6.34
C SER A 186 -31.62 -1.77 -7.57
N CYS A 187 -30.57 -2.60 -7.62
CA CYS A 187 -30.35 -3.54 -8.72
C CYS A 187 -31.36 -4.71 -8.72
N LEU A 188 -31.63 -5.30 -7.54
CA LEU A 188 -32.57 -6.44 -7.43
C LEU A 188 -34.02 -6.08 -7.73
N CYS A 189 -34.42 -4.80 -7.68
CA CYS A 189 -35.71 -4.34 -8.23
C CYS A 189 -35.88 -4.61 -9.74
N LYS A 190 -34.78 -4.84 -10.49
CA LYS A 190 -34.77 -5.29 -11.89
C LYS A 190 -34.44 -6.79 -12.05
N GLY A 191 -34.25 -7.50 -10.94
CA GLY A 191 -33.80 -8.89 -10.88
C GLY A 191 -34.94 -9.91 -10.79
N ASN A 192 -34.60 -11.14 -10.40
CA ASN A 192 -35.58 -12.18 -10.12
C ASN A 192 -36.18 -11.99 -8.71
N PRO A 193 -37.52 -12.01 -8.52
CA PRO A 193 -38.14 -11.82 -7.20
C PRO A 193 -37.74 -12.84 -6.12
N GLU A 194 -37.26 -14.03 -6.50
CA GLU A 194 -36.78 -15.05 -5.56
C GLU A 194 -35.28 -14.92 -5.23
N ALA A 195 -34.56 -14.00 -5.89
CA ALA A 195 -33.13 -13.77 -5.71
C ALA A 195 -32.81 -13.30 -4.28
N LEU A 196 -31.88 -14.01 -3.63
CA LEU A 196 -31.44 -13.71 -2.27
C LEU A 196 -30.76 -12.34 -2.19
N LEU A 197 -31.06 -11.59 -1.13
CA LEU A 197 -30.30 -10.42 -0.70
C LEU A 197 -29.68 -10.71 0.66
N VAL A 198 -28.39 -11.04 0.68
CA VAL A 198 -27.66 -11.45 1.89
C VAL A 198 -27.01 -10.22 2.53
N CYS A 199 -27.26 -10.00 3.81
CA CYS A 199 -26.73 -8.86 4.57
C CYS A 199 -25.69 -9.33 5.61
N ASN A 200 -24.42 -9.18 5.27
CA ASN A 200 -23.26 -9.49 6.11
C ASN A 200 -22.60 -8.19 6.65
N GLY A 201 -21.46 -8.34 7.35
CA GLY A 201 -20.70 -7.23 7.91
C GLY A 201 -21.29 -6.68 9.20
N PHE A 202 -20.77 -5.55 9.68
CA PHE A 202 -21.22 -4.93 10.92
C PHE A 202 -22.54 -4.18 10.72
N LYS A 203 -23.57 -4.49 11.51
CA LYS A 203 -24.94 -3.95 11.33
C LYS A 203 -25.40 -3.14 12.54
N ASP A 204 -25.59 -1.85 12.32
CA ASP A 204 -26.23 -0.95 13.28
C ASP A 204 -27.76 -0.91 13.09
N ALA A 205 -28.43 -0.06 13.87
CA ALA A 205 -29.88 0.09 13.81
C ALA A 205 -30.40 0.60 12.45
N GLU A 206 -29.61 1.39 11.71
CA GLU A 206 -30.00 1.89 10.39
C GLU A 206 -29.88 0.78 9.33
N TYR A 207 -28.78 0.02 9.31
CA TYR A 207 -28.61 -1.13 8.43
C TYR A 207 -29.76 -2.13 8.67
N ILE A 208 -30.02 -2.51 9.93
CA ILE A 208 -31.09 -3.46 10.26
C ILE A 208 -32.47 -2.90 9.83
N SER A 209 -32.73 -1.61 10.01
CA SER A 209 -33.96 -0.96 9.54
C SER A 209 -34.08 -1.03 8.01
N LEU A 210 -33.01 -0.75 7.28
CA LEU A 210 -32.99 -0.80 5.81
C LEU A 210 -33.21 -2.22 5.28
N ALA A 211 -32.62 -3.24 5.91
CA ALA A 211 -32.84 -4.64 5.55
C ALA A 211 -34.28 -5.11 5.85
N LEU A 212 -34.92 -4.59 6.90
CA LEU A 212 -36.34 -4.80 7.19
C LEU A 212 -37.25 -4.04 6.18
N VAL A 213 -36.83 -2.86 5.70
CA VAL A 213 -37.50 -2.17 4.59
C VAL A 213 -37.36 -2.95 3.28
N ALA A 214 -36.19 -3.50 2.97
CA ALA A 214 -35.99 -4.40 1.82
C ALA A 214 -36.92 -5.62 1.88
N ARG A 215 -37.06 -6.26 3.06
CA ARG A 215 -38.05 -7.33 3.29
C ARG A 215 -39.49 -6.89 2.99
N LYS A 216 -39.84 -5.63 3.28
CA LYS A 216 -41.17 -5.02 3.07
C LYS A 216 -41.41 -4.60 1.62
N LEU A 217 -40.34 -4.30 0.87
CA LEU A 217 -40.31 -4.15 -0.60
C LEU A 217 -40.28 -5.52 -1.33
N ALA A 218 -40.73 -6.59 -0.66
CA ALA A 218 -40.76 -7.98 -1.13
C ALA A 218 -39.41 -8.66 -1.45
N LEU A 219 -38.28 -7.94 -1.50
CA LEU A 219 -36.94 -8.50 -1.74
C LEU A 219 -36.61 -9.64 -0.76
N ASN A 220 -35.99 -10.72 -1.25
CA ASN A 220 -35.71 -11.94 -0.50
C ASN A 220 -34.51 -11.78 0.47
N THR A 221 -34.66 -10.85 1.41
CA THR A 221 -33.59 -10.32 2.26
C THR A 221 -33.37 -11.18 3.51
N VAL A 222 -32.11 -11.51 3.80
CA VAL A 222 -31.67 -12.29 4.97
C VAL A 222 -30.63 -11.51 5.77
N ILE A 223 -30.90 -11.27 7.04
CA ILE A 223 -29.98 -10.58 7.96
C ILE A 223 -29.09 -11.63 8.63
N VAL A 224 -27.80 -11.69 8.28
CA VAL A 224 -26.87 -12.68 8.80
C VAL A 224 -26.19 -12.16 10.07
N LEU A 225 -26.50 -12.76 11.22
CA LEU A 225 -25.91 -12.37 12.51
C LEU A 225 -24.42 -12.75 12.55
N GLU A 226 -23.57 -11.74 12.74
CA GLU A 226 -22.12 -11.89 12.90
C GLU A 226 -21.67 -11.69 14.37
N GLN A 227 -22.52 -11.07 15.19
CA GLN A 227 -22.37 -10.84 16.63
C GLN A 227 -23.65 -11.29 17.38
N GLU A 228 -23.57 -11.59 18.69
CA GLU A 228 -24.73 -12.11 19.47
C GLU A 228 -25.71 -10.98 19.83
N GLU A 229 -25.20 -9.76 19.81
CA GLU A 229 -25.81 -8.50 20.19
C GLU A 229 -26.72 -7.93 19.08
N GLU A 230 -26.35 -8.15 17.80
CA GLU A 230 -27.14 -7.78 16.62
C GLU A 230 -28.58 -8.34 16.67
N LEU A 231 -28.77 -9.52 17.29
CA LEU A 231 -30.08 -10.15 17.42
C LEU A 231 -31.07 -9.29 18.22
N ASP A 232 -30.60 -8.61 19.26
CA ASP A 232 -31.49 -7.85 20.14
C ASP A 232 -32.02 -6.60 19.41
N LEU A 233 -31.18 -5.98 18.56
CA LEU A 233 -31.57 -4.92 17.64
C LEU A 233 -32.54 -5.44 16.56
N VAL A 234 -32.28 -6.60 15.95
CA VAL A 234 -33.17 -7.22 14.94
C VAL A 234 -34.56 -7.51 15.52
N VAL A 235 -34.63 -8.02 16.75
CA VAL A 235 -35.91 -8.35 17.41
C VAL A 235 -36.69 -7.10 17.80
N ASP A 236 -36.03 -6.04 18.26
CA ASP A 236 -36.69 -4.75 18.57
C ASP A 236 -37.18 -4.04 17.28
N LEU A 237 -36.31 -3.86 16.29
CA LEU A 237 -36.65 -3.18 15.04
C LEU A 237 -37.71 -3.94 14.23
N SER A 238 -37.68 -5.29 14.26
CA SER A 238 -38.75 -6.13 13.70
C SER A 238 -40.13 -5.77 14.29
N LYS A 239 -40.22 -5.64 15.62
CA LYS A 239 -41.45 -5.29 16.33
C LYS A 239 -41.87 -3.84 16.03
N ARG A 240 -40.94 -2.89 16.09
CA ARG A 240 -41.22 -1.47 15.78
C ARG A 240 -41.70 -1.24 14.35
N LEU A 241 -41.11 -1.92 13.36
CA LEU A 241 -41.49 -1.79 11.95
C LEU A 241 -42.65 -2.72 11.54
N SER A 242 -43.07 -3.64 12.42
CA SER A 242 -44.04 -4.72 12.15
C SER A 242 -43.66 -5.58 10.93
N VAL A 243 -42.36 -5.87 10.77
CA VAL A 243 -41.81 -6.72 9.70
C VAL A 243 -41.17 -7.94 10.33
N LYS A 244 -41.56 -9.15 9.89
CA LYS A 244 -40.91 -10.40 10.33
C LYS A 244 -39.59 -10.57 9.57
N PRO A 245 -38.42 -10.67 10.25
CA PRO A 245 -37.13 -10.86 9.60
C PRO A 245 -36.99 -12.28 9.07
N ILE A 246 -36.10 -12.44 8.10
CA ILE A 246 -35.41 -13.72 7.87
C ILE A 246 -33.99 -13.53 8.41
N ILE A 247 -33.57 -14.45 9.27
CA ILE A 247 -32.34 -14.39 10.04
C ILE A 247 -31.43 -15.53 9.57
N GLY A 248 -30.16 -15.17 9.31
CA GLY A 248 -29.06 -16.12 9.20
C GLY A 248 -28.14 -16.04 10.41
N VAL A 249 -27.28 -17.04 10.60
CA VAL A 249 -26.15 -16.97 11.54
C VAL A 249 -24.86 -17.29 10.81
N ARG A 250 -23.82 -16.45 11.01
CA ARG A 250 -22.46 -16.71 10.54
C ARG A 250 -21.72 -17.57 11.56
N ALA A 251 -21.46 -18.84 11.24
CA ALA A 251 -20.76 -19.75 12.15
C ALA A 251 -19.23 -19.64 12.05
N LYS A 252 -18.56 -19.67 13.21
CA LYS A 252 -17.11 -19.89 13.30
C LYS A 252 -16.80 -21.39 13.29
N LEU A 253 -16.14 -21.82 12.22
CA LEU A 253 -15.64 -23.18 12.05
C LEU A 253 -14.36 -23.44 12.87
N ARG A 254 -14.02 -24.70 13.06
CA ARG A 254 -12.75 -25.20 13.60
C ARG A 254 -11.75 -25.50 12.49
N THR A 255 -12.22 -25.88 11.30
CA THR A 255 -11.39 -26.01 10.09
C THR A 255 -10.57 -24.73 9.86
N LYS A 256 -9.31 -24.90 9.47
CA LYS A 256 -8.38 -23.81 9.12
C LYS A 256 -7.69 -24.12 7.80
N HIS A 257 -7.37 -23.07 7.07
CA HIS A 257 -6.54 -23.11 5.87
C HIS A 257 -5.22 -22.36 6.13
N SER A 258 -4.14 -22.80 5.51
CA SER A 258 -2.79 -22.22 5.58
C SER A 258 -2.43 -21.52 4.27
N GLY A 259 -2.15 -20.22 4.35
CA GLY A 259 -1.82 -19.35 3.22
C GLY A 259 -2.10 -17.89 3.57
N HIS A 260 -1.89 -16.97 2.64
CA HIS A 260 -2.07 -15.52 2.88
C HIS A 260 -3.45 -15.15 3.48
N PHE A 261 -4.53 -15.82 3.07
CA PHE A 261 -5.88 -15.58 3.58
C PHE A 261 -6.26 -16.38 4.84
N GLY A 262 -5.45 -17.37 5.24
CA GLY A 262 -5.76 -18.30 6.33
C GLY A 262 -5.92 -17.65 7.71
N SER A 263 -5.35 -16.46 7.90
CA SER A 263 -5.47 -15.63 9.11
C SER A 263 -6.90 -15.14 9.39
N THR A 264 -7.74 -15.05 8.35
CA THR A 264 -9.14 -14.59 8.45
C THR A 264 -10.10 -15.66 9.02
N SER A 265 -9.62 -16.90 9.15
CA SER A 265 -10.45 -18.11 9.21
C SER A 265 -10.38 -18.86 10.55
N GLY A 266 -11.42 -19.66 10.81
CA GLY A 266 -11.57 -20.47 12.02
C GLY A 266 -11.98 -19.68 13.28
N GLU A 267 -11.87 -20.31 14.45
CA GLU A 267 -12.37 -19.82 15.76
C GLU A 267 -11.87 -18.41 16.17
N LYS A 268 -10.73 -17.95 15.63
CA LYS A 268 -10.17 -16.59 15.85
C LYS A 268 -10.57 -15.53 14.81
N GLY A 269 -11.37 -15.88 13.80
CA GLY A 269 -11.81 -14.94 12.76
C GLY A 269 -12.54 -13.71 13.31
N LYS A 270 -12.44 -12.57 12.61
CA LYS A 270 -13.02 -11.27 13.05
C LYS A 270 -14.53 -11.34 13.27
N PHE A 271 -15.24 -12.05 12.41
CA PHE A 271 -16.71 -12.10 12.36
C PHE A 271 -17.24 -13.51 12.64
N GLY A 272 -18.48 -13.60 13.12
CA GLY A 272 -19.20 -14.85 13.32
C GLY A 272 -19.22 -15.36 14.75
N LEU A 273 -20.17 -16.26 14.98
CA LEU A 273 -20.57 -16.80 16.26
C LEU A 273 -19.89 -18.14 16.54
N THR A 274 -19.36 -18.30 17.74
CA THR A 274 -18.98 -19.63 18.28
C THR A 274 -20.23 -20.48 18.53
N THR A 275 -20.10 -21.80 18.61
CA THR A 275 -21.21 -22.72 18.90
C THR A 275 -21.98 -22.33 20.18
N THR A 276 -21.27 -21.79 21.19
CA THR A 276 -21.88 -21.29 22.43
C THR A 276 -22.79 -20.09 22.18
N GLN A 277 -22.38 -19.13 21.35
CA GLN A 277 -23.19 -17.96 20.98
C GLN A 277 -24.37 -18.36 20.08
N ILE A 278 -24.17 -19.29 19.14
CA ILE A 278 -25.27 -19.85 18.32
C ILE A 278 -26.36 -20.47 19.21
N LEU A 279 -25.97 -21.24 20.24
CA LEU A 279 -26.91 -21.82 21.21
C LEU A 279 -27.62 -20.79 22.10
N ARG A 280 -27.07 -19.57 22.26
CA ARG A 280 -27.75 -18.45 22.93
C ARG A 280 -28.70 -17.72 21.98
N VAL A 281 -28.29 -17.48 20.72
CA VAL A 281 -29.15 -16.95 19.65
C VAL A 281 -30.41 -17.79 19.48
N VAL A 282 -30.27 -19.13 19.42
CA VAL A 282 -31.41 -20.05 19.40
C VAL A 282 -32.34 -19.82 20.61
N LYS A 283 -31.81 -19.77 21.83
CA LYS A 283 -32.62 -19.56 23.04
C LYS A 283 -33.28 -18.19 23.12
N LYS A 284 -32.60 -17.12 22.70
CA LYS A 284 -33.18 -15.77 22.57
C LYS A 284 -34.34 -15.78 21.56
N LEU A 285 -34.18 -16.48 20.43
CA LEU A 285 -35.23 -16.62 19.41
C LEU A 285 -36.41 -17.48 19.89
N GLU A 286 -36.17 -18.57 20.62
CA GLU A 286 -37.23 -19.36 21.28
C GLU A 286 -38.02 -18.48 22.25
N GLN A 287 -37.34 -17.74 23.13
CA GLN A 287 -37.94 -16.81 24.10
C GLN A 287 -38.72 -15.66 23.44
N ALA A 288 -38.26 -15.20 22.27
CA ALA A 288 -38.95 -14.17 21.49
C ALA A 288 -40.14 -14.71 20.66
N GLY A 289 -40.33 -16.04 20.57
CA GLY A 289 -41.33 -16.66 19.68
C GLY A 289 -40.97 -16.55 18.19
N MET A 290 -39.67 -16.45 17.88
CA MET A 290 -39.13 -16.12 16.55
C MET A 290 -38.13 -17.17 16.00
N ILE A 291 -38.08 -18.38 16.58
CA ILE A 291 -37.18 -19.46 16.14
C ILE A 291 -37.38 -19.88 14.66
N ASP A 292 -38.57 -19.67 14.10
CA ASP A 292 -38.85 -19.89 12.68
C ASP A 292 -38.31 -18.78 11.74
N CYS A 293 -37.81 -17.67 12.31
CA CYS A 293 -37.10 -16.64 11.55
C CYS A 293 -35.67 -17.08 11.19
N LEU A 294 -35.08 -18.03 11.93
CA LEU A 294 -33.75 -18.56 11.66
C LEU A 294 -33.82 -19.60 10.53
N GLN A 295 -33.34 -19.22 9.35
CA GLN A 295 -33.51 -19.99 8.10
C GLN A 295 -32.23 -20.20 7.29
N LEU A 296 -31.13 -19.51 7.63
CA LEU A 296 -29.86 -19.59 6.89
C LEU A 296 -28.67 -19.84 7.83
N LEU A 297 -27.78 -20.76 7.45
CA LEU A 297 -26.46 -20.92 8.06
C LEU A 297 -25.42 -20.42 7.06
N HIS A 298 -24.72 -19.33 7.38
CA HIS A 298 -23.58 -18.83 6.62
C HIS A 298 -22.28 -19.28 7.30
N PHE A 299 -21.24 -19.54 6.52
CA PHE A 299 -19.86 -19.64 7.00
C PHE A 299 -18.89 -19.19 5.92
N HIS A 300 -17.63 -18.98 6.27
CA HIS A 300 -16.58 -18.66 5.31
C HIS A 300 -15.27 -19.35 5.70
N ILE A 301 -14.74 -20.17 4.80
CA ILE A 301 -13.46 -20.88 4.97
C ILE A 301 -12.26 -19.98 4.61
N GLY A 302 -12.49 -18.85 3.94
CA GLY A 302 -11.48 -17.89 3.48
C GLY A 302 -11.57 -17.64 1.96
N SER A 303 -10.86 -16.61 1.47
CA SER A 303 -10.63 -16.41 0.02
C SER A 303 -9.59 -17.41 -0.49
N GLN A 304 -9.67 -17.79 -1.78
CA GLN A 304 -8.64 -18.57 -2.48
C GLN A 304 -8.31 -19.92 -1.81
N ILE A 305 -9.33 -20.75 -1.55
CA ILE A 305 -9.13 -22.09 -0.97
C ILE A 305 -8.46 -22.99 -2.02
N PRO A 306 -7.30 -23.63 -1.75
CA PRO A 306 -6.50 -24.29 -2.79
C PRO A 306 -6.91 -25.73 -3.11
N SER A 307 -7.64 -26.43 -2.22
CA SER A 307 -8.01 -27.84 -2.42
C SER A 307 -9.45 -28.17 -2.02
N THR A 308 -10.07 -29.10 -2.74
CA THR A 308 -11.42 -29.63 -2.45
C THR A 308 -11.52 -30.36 -1.12
N ALA A 309 -10.40 -30.91 -0.60
CA ALA A 309 -10.35 -31.53 0.72
C ALA A 309 -10.64 -30.51 1.85
N LEU A 310 -10.08 -29.30 1.77
CA LEU A 310 -10.35 -28.22 2.73
C LEU A 310 -11.78 -27.70 2.61
N VAL A 311 -12.32 -27.64 1.39
CA VAL A 311 -13.73 -27.30 1.14
C VAL A 311 -14.65 -28.34 1.78
N ALA A 312 -14.43 -29.64 1.52
CA ALA A 312 -15.26 -30.72 2.04
C ALA A 312 -15.22 -30.83 3.57
N ASP A 313 -14.07 -30.56 4.21
CA ASP A 313 -13.95 -30.54 5.68
C ASP A 313 -14.78 -29.42 6.31
N GLY A 314 -14.58 -28.16 5.87
CA GLY A 314 -15.31 -27.01 6.41
C GLY A 314 -16.80 -27.02 6.10
N VAL A 315 -17.18 -27.43 4.88
CA VAL A 315 -18.59 -27.64 4.49
C VAL A 315 -19.20 -28.79 5.32
N GLY A 316 -18.43 -29.85 5.61
CA GLY A 316 -18.84 -30.96 6.45
C GLY A 316 -19.11 -30.54 7.91
N GLU A 317 -18.23 -29.71 8.50
CA GLU A 317 -18.47 -29.13 9.83
C GLU A 317 -19.74 -28.25 9.84
N ALA A 318 -19.87 -27.36 8.86
CA ALA A 318 -21.05 -26.50 8.74
C ALA A 318 -22.35 -27.29 8.57
N ALA A 319 -22.35 -28.36 7.77
CA ALA A 319 -23.53 -29.21 7.59
C ALA A 319 -23.94 -29.93 8.90
N GLN A 320 -23.00 -30.24 9.81
CA GLN A 320 -23.35 -30.73 11.15
C GLN A 320 -24.05 -29.65 11.98
N ILE A 321 -23.56 -28.40 11.94
CA ILE A 321 -24.18 -27.26 12.64
C ILE A 321 -25.59 -26.99 12.10
N TYR A 322 -25.76 -26.99 10.77
CA TYR A 322 -27.06 -26.86 10.10
C TYR A 322 -28.07 -27.89 10.63
N CYS A 323 -27.66 -29.15 10.69
CA CYS A 323 -28.51 -30.24 11.16
C CYS A 323 -28.83 -30.16 12.66
N GLU A 324 -27.91 -29.66 13.50
CA GLU A 324 -28.21 -29.38 14.91
C GLU A 324 -29.20 -28.22 15.08
N LEU A 325 -29.14 -27.17 14.23
CA LEU A 325 -30.11 -26.08 14.23
C LEU A 325 -31.53 -26.57 13.85
N VAL A 326 -31.65 -27.45 12.84
CA VAL A 326 -32.93 -28.13 12.52
C VAL A 326 -33.43 -28.94 13.71
N ARG A 327 -32.55 -29.70 14.39
CA ARG A 327 -32.88 -30.49 15.59
C ARG A 327 -33.26 -29.61 16.80
N LEU A 328 -32.89 -28.33 16.79
CA LEU A 328 -33.27 -27.32 17.78
C LEU A 328 -34.52 -26.51 17.35
N GLY A 329 -35.21 -26.90 16.27
CA GLY A 329 -36.49 -26.31 15.86
C GLY A 329 -36.39 -25.08 14.95
N ALA A 330 -35.19 -24.68 14.53
CA ALA A 330 -35.03 -23.62 13.54
C ALA A 330 -35.52 -24.09 12.16
N GLN A 331 -36.25 -23.23 11.43
CA GLN A 331 -36.76 -23.54 10.09
C GLN A 331 -35.69 -23.33 9.02
N MET A 332 -34.55 -24.01 9.17
CA MET A 332 -33.42 -23.92 8.24
C MET A 332 -33.83 -24.30 6.81
N ARG A 333 -33.35 -23.51 5.83
CA ARG A 333 -33.64 -23.66 4.39
C ARG A 333 -32.38 -23.56 3.53
N VAL A 334 -31.45 -22.70 3.91
CA VAL A 334 -30.25 -22.38 3.12
C VAL A 334 -29.00 -22.70 3.92
N ILE A 335 -28.03 -23.34 3.27
CA ILE A 335 -26.65 -23.37 3.73
C ILE A 335 -25.83 -22.55 2.74
N ASP A 336 -25.23 -21.48 3.25
CA ASP A 336 -24.40 -20.56 2.49
C ASP A 336 -22.94 -20.81 2.85
N ILE A 337 -22.17 -21.25 1.86
CA ILE A 337 -20.75 -21.59 2.01
C ILE A 337 -19.84 -20.36 1.90
N GLY A 338 -20.44 -19.18 1.65
CA GLY A 338 -19.74 -17.92 1.44
C GLY A 338 -18.86 -17.97 0.18
N GLY A 339 -17.86 -17.11 0.15
CA GLY A 339 -16.82 -17.13 -0.89
C GLY A 339 -15.75 -18.18 -0.61
N GLY A 340 -14.80 -18.31 -1.54
CA GLY A 340 -13.60 -19.14 -1.35
C GLY A 340 -13.22 -20.03 -2.53
N LEU A 341 -14.14 -20.20 -3.49
CA LEU A 341 -13.82 -20.68 -4.83
C LEU A 341 -12.66 -19.85 -5.42
N GLY A 342 -11.49 -20.47 -5.53
CA GLY A 342 -10.26 -19.81 -5.96
C GLY A 342 -10.11 -19.75 -7.48
N ILE A 343 -9.02 -19.12 -7.92
CA ILE A 343 -8.63 -18.97 -9.32
C ILE A 343 -7.17 -19.36 -9.50
N ASP A 344 -6.87 -20.06 -10.60
CA ASP A 344 -5.49 -20.36 -11.00
C ASP A 344 -4.89 -19.14 -11.71
N TYR A 345 -4.26 -18.23 -10.97
CA TYR A 345 -3.61 -17.04 -11.55
C TYR A 345 -2.28 -17.40 -12.22
N ASP A 346 -1.56 -18.42 -11.72
CA ASP A 346 -0.22 -18.76 -12.21
C ASP A 346 -0.17 -19.91 -13.23
N GLY A 347 -1.32 -20.48 -13.57
CA GLY A 347 -1.48 -21.56 -14.54
C GLY A 347 -0.85 -22.89 -14.11
N SER A 348 -0.55 -23.09 -12.82
CA SER A 348 0.11 -24.31 -12.32
C SER A 348 -0.86 -25.42 -11.94
N LYS A 349 -2.14 -25.11 -11.67
CA LYS A 349 -3.14 -26.04 -11.14
C LYS A 349 -2.66 -26.79 -9.88
N SER A 350 -1.83 -26.10 -9.08
CA SER A 350 -1.22 -26.64 -7.86
C SER A 350 -2.02 -26.28 -6.60
N THR A 351 -1.96 -27.15 -5.59
CA THR A 351 -2.39 -26.84 -4.21
C THR A 351 -1.29 -26.19 -3.37
N GLU A 352 -0.06 -26.10 -3.89
CA GLU A 352 1.13 -25.63 -3.17
C GLU A 352 1.48 -24.16 -3.44
N SER A 353 0.77 -23.51 -4.38
CA SER A 353 0.90 -22.08 -4.68
C SER A 353 -0.28 -21.31 -4.10
N ASP A 354 0.00 -20.27 -3.30
CA ASP A 354 -1.00 -19.38 -2.66
C ASP A 354 -1.91 -18.65 -3.67
N ILE A 355 -1.53 -18.60 -4.95
CA ILE A 355 -2.26 -17.92 -6.04
C ILE A 355 -2.84 -18.92 -7.06
N SER A 356 -2.95 -20.20 -6.69
CA SER A 356 -3.44 -21.29 -7.53
C SER A 356 -4.58 -22.07 -6.86
N VAL A 357 -5.22 -22.97 -7.60
CA VAL A 357 -6.11 -24.02 -7.08
C VAL A 357 -5.80 -25.37 -7.73
N GLY A 358 -5.83 -26.44 -6.95
CA GLY A 358 -5.65 -27.82 -7.43
C GLY A 358 -6.95 -28.53 -7.80
N TYR A 359 -7.94 -27.82 -8.34
CA TYR A 359 -9.25 -28.37 -8.69
C TYR A 359 -9.95 -27.58 -9.80
N THR A 360 -10.88 -28.26 -10.49
CA THR A 360 -11.82 -27.65 -11.44
C THR A 360 -13.12 -27.20 -10.76
N LEU A 361 -13.87 -26.33 -11.45
CA LEU A 361 -15.18 -25.85 -11.02
C LEU A 361 -16.19 -26.98 -10.74
N GLY A 362 -16.14 -28.06 -11.53
CA GLY A 362 -16.98 -29.24 -11.35
C GLY A 362 -16.61 -30.05 -10.10
N GLU A 363 -15.32 -30.19 -9.80
CA GLU A 363 -14.85 -30.88 -8.59
C GLU A 363 -15.15 -30.08 -7.32
N TYR A 364 -15.07 -28.76 -7.37
CA TYR A 364 -15.53 -27.88 -6.29
C TYR A 364 -17.02 -28.07 -6.01
N ALA A 365 -17.87 -27.96 -7.03
CA ALA A 365 -19.31 -28.14 -6.88
C ALA A 365 -19.66 -29.55 -6.38
N ALA A 366 -19.01 -30.59 -6.91
CA ALA A 366 -19.19 -31.96 -6.48
C ALA A 366 -18.80 -32.18 -5.02
N ALA A 367 -17.67 -31.62 -4.55
CA ALA A 367 -17.22 -31.74 -3.17
C ALA A 367 -18.19 -31.05 -2.18
N VAL A 368 -18.70 -29.86 -2.53
CA VAL A 368 -19.70 -29.13 -1.72
C VAL A 368 -21.00 -29.94 -1.60
N VAL A 369 -21.57 -30.38 -2.73
CA VAL A 369 -22.82 -31.17 -2.74
C VAL A 369 -22.64 -32.48 -1.95
N GLN A 370 -21.51 -33.18 -2.13
CA GLN A 370 -21.24 -34.44 -1.46
C GLN A 370 -21.12 -34.30 0.05
N ALA A 371 -20.40 -33.26 0.53
CA ALA A 371 -20.20 -33.02 1.95
C ALA A 371 -21.52 -32.70 2.67
N ILE A 372 -22.37 -31.84 2.08
CA ILE A 372 -23.69 -31.50 2.64
C ILE A 372 -24.60 -32.73 2.61
N ARG A 373 -24.69 -33.40 1.45
CA ARG A 373 -25.53 -34.59 1.25
C ARG A 373 -25.22 -35.66 2.29
N PHE A 374 -23.95 -36.03 2.46
CA PHE A 374 -23.53 -37.10 3.36
C PHE A 374 -23.97 -36.87 4.81
N VAL A 375 -23.98 -35.61 5.27
CA VAL A 375 -24.44 -35.25 6.62
C VAL A 375 -25.97 -35.22 6.72
N CYS A 376 -26.67 -34.71 5.70
CA CYS A 376 -28.12 -34.64 5.65
C CYS A 376 -28.77 -36.04 5.54
N ASP A 377 -28.34 -36.87 4.58
CA ASP A 377 -28.78 -38.27 4.38
C ASP A 377 -28.68 -39.05 5.70
N ARG A 378 -27.50 -39.02 6.32
CA ARG A 378 -27.19 -39.76 7.56
C ARG A 378 -28.03 -39.34 8.77
N ARG A 379 -28.54 -38.10 8.77
CA ARG A 379 -29.40 -37.56 9.83
C ARG A 379 -30.89 -37.54 9.44
N SER A 380 -31.23 -37.98 8.23
CA SER A 380 -32.58 -37.94 7.66
C SER A 380 -33.21 -36.53 7.67
N ILE A 381 -32.39 -35.52 7.38
CA ILE A 381 -32.78 -34.10 7.30
C ILE A 381 -32.85 -33.69 5.83
N LYS A 382 -33.92 -32.99 5.43
CA LYS A 382 -34.09 -32.51 4.06
C LYS A 382 -32.92 -31.63 3.64
N HIS A 383 -32.45 -31.81 2.41
CA HIS A 383 -31.36 -31.04 1.83
C HIS A 383 -31.67 -29.53 1.78
N PRO A 384 -30.75 -28.65 2.23
CA PRO A 384 -30.86 -27.21 2.05
C PRO A 384 -30.69 -26.77 0.59
N ILE A 385 -31.14 -25.55 0.29
CA ILE A 385 -30.63 -24.78 -0.86
C ILE A 385 -29.16 -24.48 -0.59
N ILE A 386 -28.29 -24.72 -1.56
CA ILE A 386 -26.86 -24.40 -1.48
C ILE A 386 -26.66 -22.98 -2.03
N CYS A 387 -26.11 -22.09 -1.21
CA CYS A 387 -25.69 -20.74 -1.60
C CYS A 387 -24.16 -20.65 -1.60
N SER A 388 -23.60 -19.80 -2.48
CA SER A 388 -22.19 -19.42 -2.43
C SER A 388 -21.94 -18.00 -2.95
N GLU A 389 -21.06 -17.27 -2.27
CA GLU A 389 -20.65 -15.90 -2.60
C GLU A 389 -19.39 -15.90 -3.49
N SER A 390 -19.46 -16.51 -4.67
CA SER A 390 -18.28 -16.82 -5.50
C SER A 390 -17.69 -15.63 -6.29
N GLY A 391 -17.71 -14.41 -5.72
CA GLY A 391 -17.43 -13.15 -6.41
C GLY A 391 -16.10 -13.08 -7.17
N ARG A 392 -14.96 -13.35 -6.50
CA ARG A 392 -13.62 -13.40 -7.13
C ARG A 392 -13.61 -14.32 -8.36
N ALA A 393 -14.30 -15.46 -8.27
CA ALA A 393 -14.36 -16.44 -9.35
C ALA A 393 -15.28 -16.02 -10.51
N ILE A 394 -16.26 -15.16 -10.27
CA ILE A 394 -17.16 -14.62 -11.29
C ILE A 394 -16.46 -13.50 -12.09
N VAL A 395 -15.79 -12.55 -11.41
CA VAL A 395 -15.23 -11.36 -12.09
C VAL A 395 -13.76 -11.48 -12.52
N SER A 396 -12.97 -12.46 -12.06
CA SER A 396 -11.52 -12.52 -12.34
C SER A 396 -11.13 -12.42 -13.82
N HIS A 397 -11.90 -13.03 -14.72
CA HIS A 397 -11.57 -13.10 -16.15
C HIS A 397 -12.30 -12.06 -17.01
N HIS A 398 -13.23 -11.29 -16.43
CA HIS A 398 -14.10 -10.40 -17.22
C HIS A 398 -13.43 -9.07 -17.62
N SER A 399 -12.22 -8.78 -17.13
CA SER A 399 -11.58 -7.47 -17.29
C SER A 399 -10.10 -7.57 -17.61
N VAL A 400 -9.63 -6.84 -18.62
CA VAL A 400 -8.22 -6.77 -19.04
C VAL A 400 -7.72 -5.34 -18.98
N LEU A 401 -6.65 -5.13 -18.20
CA LEU A 401 -5.89 -3.87 -18.13
C LEU A 401 -4.85 -3.84 -19.26
N ILE A 402 -4.80 -2.77 -20.06
CA ILE A 402 -3.87 -2.64 -21.20
C ILE A 402 -3.11 -1.30 -21.09
N PHE A 403 -1.78 -1.36 -21.15
CA PHE A 403 -0.83 -0.23 -21.02
C PHE A 403 0.18 -0.16 -22.20
N GLU A 404 1.20 0.70 -22.12
CA GLU A 404 2.35 0.76 -23.06
C GLU A 404 3.62 0.98 -22.28
N ALA A 405 4.75 0.49 -22.80
CA ALA A 405 6.05 1.02 -22.42
C ALA A 405 6.27 2.35 -23.17
N VAL A 406 6.30 3.46 -22.44
CA VAL A 406 6.58 4.82 -22.97
C VAL A 406 8.06 4.96 -23.33
N SER A 407 8.92 4.34 -22.53
CA SER A 407 10.36 4.24 -22.75
C SER A 407 10.94 2.96 -22.14
N ALA A 408 12.20 2.68 -22.44
CA ALA A 408 12.97 1.63 -21.80
C ALA A 408 14.36 2.17 -21.43
N SER A 409 14.97 1.67 -20.35
CA SER A 409 16.36 2.00 -20.02
C SER A 409 17.31 1.44 -21.10
N VAL A 410 18.00 2.34 -21.79
CA VAL A 410 18.98 1.98 -22.81
C VAL A 410 20.36 1.96 -22.17
N TYR A 411 20.91 0.76 -21.96
CA TYR A 411 22.32 0.56 -21.63
C TYR A 411 23.20 0.78 -22.86
N GLU A 412 23.20 2.01 -23.39
CA GLU A 412 24.22 2.49 -24.32
C GLU A 412 25.57 2.35 -23.63
N SER A 413 26.45 1.49 -24.15
CA SER A 413 27.83 1.53 -23.66
C SER A 413 28.44 2.86 -24.09
N PRO A 414 29.04 3.64 -23.16
CA PRO A 414 29.75 4.84 -23.56
C PRO A 414 30.81 4.46 -24.59
N THR A 415 30.75 5.09 -25.76
CA THR A 415 31.75 4.85 -26.82
C THR A 415 33.04 5.55 -26.40
N MET A 416 33.81 4.88 -25.54
CA MET A 416 35.03 5.42 -24.95
C MET A 416 36.01 5.83 -26.06
N SER A 417 36.24 7.14 -26.18
CA SER A 417 37.30 7.65 -27.04
C SER A 417 38.65 7.15 -26.52
N SER A 418 39.55 6.76 -27.42
CA SER A 418 40.84 6.17 -27.03
C SER A 418 41.67 7.09 -26.13
N LEU A 419 41.55 8.41 -26.29
CA LEU A 419 42.19 9.41 -25.42
C LEU A 419 41.61 9.39 -23.99
N GLY A 420 40.30 9.19 -23.82
CA GLY A 420 39.67 9.08 -22.50
C GLY A 420 40.15 7.85 -21.74
N PHE A 421 40.34 6.74 -22.46
CA PHE A 421 40.88 5.50 -21.91
C PHE A 421 42.35 5.65 -21.48
N GLU A 422 43.22 6.23 -22.33
CA GLU A 422 44.61 6.51 -21.94
C GLU A 422 44.69 7.49 -20.77
N TYR A 423 43.86 8.53 -20.73
CA TYR A 423 43.84 9.47 -19.61
C TYR A 423 43.42 8.78 -18.30
N LEU A 424 42.42 7.90 -18.34
CA LEU A 424 41.99 7.14 -17.16
C LEU A 424 43.09 6.20 -16.66
N VAL A 425 43.70 5.39 -17.54
CA VAL A 425 44.72 4.40 -17.17
C VAL A 425 45.99 5.06 -16.60
N ASN A 426 46.32 6.28 -17.06
CA ASN A 426 47.40 7.10 -16.50
C ASN A 426 46.99 7.89 -15.24
N SER A 427 45.72 7.84 -14.82
CA SER A 427 45.17 8.50 -13.62
C SER A 427 44.73 7.51 -12.53
N LEU A 428 45.12 6.24 -12.62
CA LEU A 428 44.90 5.22 -11.60
C LEU A 428 45.94 5.34 -10.47
N SER A 429 45.60 4.95 -9.24
CA SER A 429 46.63 4.68 -8.21
C SER A 429 47.38 3.38 -8.52
N ASP A 430 48.57 3.17 -7.93
CA ASP A 430 49.37 1.96 -8.10
C ASP A 430 48.56 0.67 -7.81
N GLU A 431 47.68 0.71 -6.80
CA GLU A 431 46.80 -0.41 -6.45
C GLU A 431 45.64 -0.58 -7.43
N ALA A 432 45.06 0.51 -7.92
CA ALA A 432 44.03 0.47 -8.96
C ALA A 432 44.58 -0.06 -10.30
N GLN A 433 45.82 0.30 -10.62
CA GLN A 433 46.52 -0.23 -11.78
C GLN A 433 46.82 -1.73 -11.62
N ALA A 434 47.11 -2.20 -10.40
CA ALA A 434 47.23 -3.63 -10.12
C ALA A 434 45.90 -4.40 -10.34
N ASP A 435 44.76 -3.88 -9.86
CA ASP A 435 43.44 -4.48 -10.12
C ASP A 435 43.12 -4.50 -11.63
N TYR A 436 43.36 -3.40 -12.34
CA TYR A 436 43.21 -3.32 -13.79
C TYR A 436 44.10 -4.34 -14.53
N MET A 437 45.34 -4.54 -14.10
CA MET A 437 46.25 -5.54 -14.68
C MET A 437 45.83 -6.98 -14.35
N ASN A 438 45.26 -7.23 -13.17
CA ASN A 438 44.67 -8.52 -12.81
C ASN A 438 43.44 -8.83 -13.67
N LEU A 439 42.57 -7.84 -13.89
CA LEU A 439 41.40 -7.89 -14.74
C LEU A 439 41.76 -8.17 -16.21
N CYS A 440 42.74 -7.43 -16.77
CA CYS A 440 43.27 -7.70 -18.10
C CYS A 440 43.89 -9.10 -18.21
N SER A 441 44.60 -9.55 -17.18
CA SER A 441 45.19 -10.89 -17.13
C SER A 441 44.14 -12.00 -17.07
N ALA A 442 43.00 -11.78 -16.41
CA ALA A 442 41.88 -12.71 -16.42
C ALA A 442 41.20 -12.77 -17.79
N ALA A 443 41.00 -11.61 -18.44
CA ALA A 443 40.40 -11.53 -19.78
C ALA A 443 41.26 -12.23 -20.84
N ILE A 444 42.58 -12.05 -20.79
CA ILE A 444 43.54 -12.75 -21.68
C ILE A 444 43.53 -14.27 -21.44
N ARG A 445 43.19 -14.74 -20.23
CA ARG A 445 43.01 -16.17 -19.91
C ARG A 445 41.64 -16.73 -20.29
N GLY A 446 40.68 -15.89 -20.71
CA GLY A 446 39.29 -16.28 -20.96
C GLY A 446 38.48 -16.62 -19.70
N ASP A 447 38.97 -16.22 -18.53
CA ASP A 447 38.38 -16.56 -17.23
C ASP A 447 37.29 -15.53 -16.85
N SER A 448 36.08 -15.77 -17.33
CA SER A 448 34.95 -14.84 -17.23
C SER A 448 34.47 -14.62 -15.79
N GLU A 449 34.57 -15.64 -14.91
CA GLU A 449 34.18 -15.52 -13.51
C GLU A 449 35.18 -14.65 -12.74
N THR A 450 36.48 -14.90 -12.91
CA THR A 450 37.53 -14.06 -12.33
C THR A 450 37.53 -12.63 -12.91
N CYS A 451 37.15 -12.44 -14.18
CA CYS A 451 36.93 -11.11 -14.75
C CYS A 451 35.84 -10.32 -14.00
N LEU A 452 34.68 -10.92 -13.74
CA LEU A 452 33.60 -10.26 -13.00
C LEU A 452 34.04 -9.88 -11.59
N ILE A 453 34.77 -10.77 -10.91
CA ILE A 453 35.30 -10.52 -9.56
C ILE A 453 36.28 -9.33 -9.53
N TYR A 454 37.22 -9.24 -10.48
CA TYR A 454 38.14 -8.10 -10.52
C TYR A 454 37.47 -6.80 -11.02
N ALA A 455 36.45 -6.89 -11.87
CA ALA A 455 35.68 -5.73 -12.31
C ALA A 455 34.87 -5.11 -11.15
N ASP A 456 34.22 -5.92 -10.31
CA ASP A 456 33.56 -5.42 -9.10
C ASP A 456 34.58 -4.87 -8.08
N GLN A 457 35.70 -5.55 -7.83
CA GLN A 457 36.74 -5.05 -6.91
C GLN A 457 37.30 -3.68 -7.32
N LEU A 458 37.51 -3.46 -8.63
CA LEU A 458 37.90 -2.17 -9.19
C LEU A 458 36.79 -1.13 -8.99
N LYS A 459 35.54 -1.47 -9.32
CA LYS A 459 34.37 -0.58 -9.17
C LYS A 459 34.12 -0.16 -7.72
N GLN A 460 34.10 -1.11 -6.77
CA GLN A 460 33.93 -0.81 -5.34
C GLN A 460 35.02 0.15 -4.83
N ARG A 461 36.27 -0.04 -5.24
CA ARG A 461 37.38 0.85 -4.83
C ARG A 461 37.20 2.28 -5.33
N TYR A 462 36.74 2.46 -6.57
CA TYR A 462 36.47 3.79 -7.13
C TYR A 462 35.25 4.45 -6.50
N VAL A 463 34.21 3.67 -6.20
CA VAL A 463 33.04 4.10 -5.44
C VAL A 463 33.43 4.54 -4.02
N ASP A 464 34.33 3.83 -3.34
CA ASP A 464 34.81 4.23 -2.00
C ASP A 464 35.73 5.46 -2.06
N GLN A 465 36.67 5.53 -3.00
CA GLN A 465 37.52 6.72 -3.23
C GLN A 465 36.69 7.98 -3.58
N PHE A 466 35.56 7.81 -4.28
CA PHE A 466 34.60 8.87 -4.56
C PHE A 466 33.82 9.29 -3.30
N LYS A 467 33.35 8.36 -2.45
CA LYS A 467 32.76 8.68 -1.13
C LYS A 467 33.73 9.46 -0.23
N GLU A 468 35.02 9.14 -0.29
CA GLU A 468 36.09 9.83 0.43
C GLU A 468 36.46 11.21 -0.18
N GLY A 469 35.86 11.58 -1.33
CA GLY A 469 36.14 12.86 -2.01
C GLY A 469 37.52 12.94 -2.67
N SER A 470 38.20 11.79 -2.84
CA SER A 470 39.54 11.70 -3.44
C SER A 470 39.53 11.55 -4.97
N LEU A 471 38.34 11.43 -5.56
CA LEU A 471 38.13 11.04 -6.96
C LEU A 471 37.03 11.89 -7.63
N GLY A 472 37.24 12.29 -8.89
CA GLY A 472 36.26 13.03 -9.70
C GLY A 472 35.15 12.15 -10.26
N ILE A 473 34.02 12.76 -10.61
CA ILE A 473 32.87 12.05 -11.23
C ILE A 473 33.23 11.49 -12.61
N GLU A 474 34.14 12.15 -13.32
CA GLU A 474 34.69 11.74 -14.61
C GLU A 474 35.48 10.43 -14.51
N GLN A 475 36.25 10.26 -13.42
CA GLN A 475 37.01 9.04 -13.16
C GLN A 475 36.08 7.87 -12.76
N LEU A 476 35.04 8.14 -11.97
CA LEU A 476 34.03 7.14 -11.59
C LEU A 476 33.26 6.64 -12.82
N ALA A 477 32.70 7.55 -13.61
CA ALA A 477 31.94 7.21 -14.83
C ALA A 477 32.79 6.46 -15.87
N ALA A 478 34.10 6.71 -15.91
CA ALA A 478 35.02 6.04 -16.81
C ALA A 478 35.40 4.62 -16.35
N VAL A 479 35.45 4.35 -15.04
CA VAL A 479 35.56 2.97 -14.51
C VAL A 479 34.25 2.21 -14.69
N ASP A 480 33.10 2.84 -14.51
CA ASP A 480 31.79 2.23 -14.83
C ASP A 480 31.73 1.80 -16.31
N GLY A 481 32.08 2.70 -17.23
CA GLY A 481 32.14 2.41 -18.67
C GLY A 481 33.11 1.28 -19.03
N LEU A 482 34.23 1.14 -18.30
CA LEU A 482 35.17 0.04 -18.47
C LEU A 482 34.57 -1.31 -18.02
N CYS A 483 33.95 -1.35 -16.83
CA CYS A 483 33.29 -2.55 -16.31
C CYS A 483 32.13 -3.00 -17.21
N ASP A 484 31.38 -2.08 -17.81
CA ASP A 484 30.31 -2.38 -18.79
C ASP A 484 30.87 -2.99 -20.08
N VAL A 485 31.94 -2.42 -20.64
CA VAL A 485 32.60 -2.95 -21.86
C VAL A 485 33.16 -4.35 -21.62
N ILE A 486 33.78 -4.59 -20.46
CA ILE A 486 34.31 -5.91 -20.10
C ILE A 486 33.17 -6.91 -19.90
N SER A 487 32.10 -6.54 -19.20
CA SER A 487 30.92 -7.41 -18.98
C SER A 487 30.29 -7.86 -20.30
N LYS A 488 30.16 -6.96 -21.28
CA LYS A 488 29.71 -7.32 -22.64
C LYS A 488 30.72 -8.20 -23.39
N SER A 489 32.03 -7.94 -23.22
CA SER A 489 33.10 -8.69 -23.90
C SER A 489 33.25 -10.14 -23.43
N ILE A 490 32.95 -10.43 -22.16
CA ILE A 490 32.98 -11.80 -21.59
C ILE A 490 31.66 -12.57 -21.77
N GLY A 491 30.69 -12.01 -22.50
CA GLY A 491 29.40 -12.67 -22.74
C GLY A 491 28.52 -12.80 -21.50
N ALA A 492 28.59 -11.85 -20.57
CA ALA A 492 27.65 -11.80 -19.45
C ALA A 492 26.20 -11.65 -19.97
N PRO A 493 25.17 -12.12 -19.23
CA PRO A 493 23.79 -11.97 -19.65
C PRO A 493 23.41 -10.51 -19.90
N ASP A 494 22.62 -10.25 -20.95
CA ASP A 494 22.07 -8.91 -21.23
C ASP A 494 21.39 -8.35 -19.96
N PRO A 495 21.68 -7.09 -19.57
CA PRO A 495 21.10 -6.50 -18.37
C PRO A 495 19.58 -6.41 -18.50
N VAL A 496 18.88 -6.75 -17.41
CA VAL A 496 17.42 -6.63 -17.31
C VAL A 496 17.03 -5.17 -17.55
N ARG A 497 16.20 -4.91 -18.56
CA ARG A 497 15.79 -3.55 -18.90
C ARG A 497 14.60 -3.11 -18.05
N THR A 498 14.61 -1.85 -17.65
CA THR A 498 13.46 -1.19 -17.03
C THR A 498 12.60 -0.62 -18.13
N TYR A 499 11.36 -1.07 -18.25
CA TYR A 499 10.36 -0.47 -19.12
C TYR A 499 9.49 0.46 -18.28
N HIS A 500 9.45 1.75 -18.64
CA HIS A 500 8.60 2.73 -17.97
C HIS A 500 7.22 2.69 -18.62
N VAL A 501 6.21 2.24 -17.88
CA VAL A 501 4.87 1.98 -18.41
C VAL A 501 3.83 3.00 -17.98
N ASN A 502 2.96 3.38 -18.93
CA ASN A 502 1.89 4.35 -18.71
C ASN A 502 0.76 3.74 -17.88
N LEU A 503 0.99 3.69 -16.57
CA LEU A 503 0.20 2.99 -15.57
C LEU A 503 0.43 3.64 -14.19
N SER A 504 -0.35 3.23 -13.19
CA SER A 504 0.02 3.36 -11.78
C SER A 504 -0.34 2.05 -11.06
N VAL A 505 0.63 1.42 -10.41
CA VAL A 505 0.47 0.13 -9.69
C VAL A 505 -0.58 0.30 -8.58
N PHE A 506 -0.44 1.34 -7.76
CA PHE A 506 -1.30 1.66 -6.63
C PHE A 506 -2.78 1.86 -7.00
N THR A 507 -3.07 2.38 -8.20
CA THR A 507 -4.44 2.64 -8.66
C THR A 507 -5.04 1.46 -9.42
N SER A 508 -4.23 0.72 -10.18
CA SER A 508 -4.72 -0.22 -11.20
C SER A 508 -4.58 -1.70 -10.80
N ILE A 509 -3.62 -2.02 -9.93
CA ILE A 509 -3.35 -3.38 -9.40
C ILE A 509 -2.94 -3.35 -7.90
N PRO A 510 -3.73 -2.70 -7.01
CA PRO A 510 -3.33 -2.50 -5.60
C PRO A 510 -3.02 -3.80 -4.84
N ASP A 511 -3.66 -4.94 -5.16
CA ASP A 511 -3.36 -6.24 -4.57
C ASP A 511 -1.90 -6.70 -4.83
N PHE A 512 -1.26 -6.27 -5.93
CA PHE A 512 0.14 -6.59 -6.21
C PHE A 512 1.08 -5.95 -5.18
N TRP A 513 0.85 -4.66 -4.88
CA TRP A 513 1.61 -3.91 -3.87
C TRP A 513 1.23 -4.35 -2.45
N GLY A 514 -0.07 -4.33 -2.12
CA GLY A 514 -0.54 -4.49 -0.73
C GLY A 514 -0.48 -5.91 -0.18
N ILE A 515 -0.58 -6.95 -1.02
CA ILE A 515 -0.53 -8.36 -0.58
C ILE A 515 0.39 -9.27 -1.42
N GLY A 516 1.10 -8.73 -2.42
CA GLY A 516 1.99 -9.51 -3.29
C GLY A 516 1.28 -10.38 -4.33
N GLN A 517 -0.01 -10.14 -4.61
CA GLN A 517 -0.79 -10.90 -5.59
C GLN A 517 -0.19 -10.77 -6.99
N LEU A 518 0.17 -11.89 -7.61
CA LEU A 518 0.61 -11.88 -9.00
C LEU A 518 -0.57 -11.85 -9.97
N PHE A 519 -0.38 -11.16 -11.08
CA PHE A 519 -1.31 -11.10 -12.20
C PHE A 519 -0.60 -11.57 -13.48
N PRO A 520 -1.29 -12.25 -14.41
CA PRO A 520 -0.73 -12.51 -15.73
C PRO A 520 -0.49 -11.21 -16.50
N ILE A 521 0.74 -11.00 -16.96
CA ILE A 521 1.15 -9.82 -17.74
C ILE A 521 1.88 -10.34 -18.98
N VAL A 522 1.29 -10.08 -20.16
CA VAL A 522 1.75 -10.63 -21.44
C VAL A 522 1.71 -9.59 -22.56
N PRO A 523 2.53 -9.73 -23.61
CA PRO A 523 2.31 -8.98 -24.85
C PRO A 523 0.95 -9.32 -25.46
N ILE A 524 0.18 -8.32 -25.91
CA ILE A 524 -1.08 -8.58 -26.65
C ILE A 524 -0.84 -8.96 -28.12
N HIS A 525 0.40 -8.89 -28.61
CA HIS A 525 0.82 -9.12 -30.00
C HIS A 525 2.31 -9.47 -30.09
N ARG A 526 2.78 -9.85 -31.29
CA ARG A 526 4.16 -10.31 -31.58
C ARG A 526 4.54 -11.63 -30.91
N LEU A 527 3.56 -12.42 -30.47
CA LEU A 527 3.75 -13.73 -29.84
C LEU A 527 4.20 -14.82 -30.82
N GLU A 528 4.28 -14.53 -32.11
CA GLU A 528 5.01 -15.32 -33.12
C GLU A 528 6.54 -15.11 -33.08
N GLN A 529 7.04 -14.14 -32.29
CA GLN A 529 8.46 -13.77 -32.21
C GLN A 529 9.04 -14.15 -30.84
N LYS A 530 10.29 -14.63 -30.82
CA LYS A 530 10.98 -15.01 -29.58
C LYS A 530 11.35 -13.78 -28.74
N PRO A 531 10.96 -13.69 -27.45
CA PRO A 531 11.47 -12.65 -26.56
C PRO A 531 12.99 -12.73 -26.42
N SER A 532 13.67 -11.60 -26.58
CA SER A 532 15.15 -11.55 -26.69
C SER A 532 15.85 -10.83 -25.54
N VAL A 533 15.11 -10.18 -24.63
CA VAL A 533 15.64 -9.35 -23.54
C VAL A 533 14.74 -9.48 -22.31
N LYS A 534 15.34 -9.47 -21.11
CA LYS A 534 14.60 -9.52 -19.85
C LYS A 534 14.07 -8.16 -19.40
N GLY A 535 12.93 -8.13 -18.72
CA GLY A 535 12.22 -6.89 -18.39
C GLY A 535 11.66 -6.80 -16.97
N ILE A 536 11.82 -5.64 -16.35
CA ILE A 536 10.98 -5.18 -15.22
C ILE A 536 10.09 -4.02 -15.68
N LEU A 537 8.96 -3.83 -15.01
CA LEU A 537 8.11 -2.66 -15.20
C LEU A 537 8.36 -1.66 -14.08
N SER A 538 8.69 -0.42 -14.43
CA SER A 538 8.47 0.75 -13.58
C SER A 538 7.21 1.43 -14.09
N ASP A 539 6.30 1.83 -13.22
CA ASP A 539 5.25 2.78 -13.59
C ASP A 539 5.82 4.21 -13.70
N LEU A 540 4.96 5.22 -13.83
CA LEU A 540 5.33 6.63 -13.96
C LEU A 540 5.18 7.43 -12.67
N THR A 541 4.96 6.78 -11.53
CA THR A 541 4.98 7.45 -10.22
C THR A 541 6.41 7.76 -9.78
N CYS A 542 6.55 8.68 -8.82
CA CYS A 542 7.85 8.99 -8.21
C CYS A 542 8.26 8.00 -7.10
N ASP A 543 7.47 6.94 -6.88
CA ASP A 543 7.66 5.99 -5.79
C ASP A 543 8.40 4.73 -6.30
N SER A 544 9.40 4.26 -5.54
CA SER A 544 10.14 3.04 -5.85
C SER A 544 9.30 1.76 -5.76
N ASP A 545 8.20 1.78 -5.01
CA ASP A 545 7.23 0.68 -4.92
C ASP A 545 6.31 0.60 -6.16
N GLY A 546 6.32 1.62 -7.03
CA GLY A 546 5.62 1.68 -8.32
C GLY A 546 6.22 0.74 -9.38
N LYS A 547 6.58 -0.50 -9.00
CA LYS A 547 7.41 -1.40 -9.81
C LYS A 547 6.89 -2.84 -9.75
N ILE A 548 6.89 -3.51 -10.91
CA ILE A 548 6.57 -4.94 -11.06
C ILE A 548 7.84 -5.67 -11.50
N ASP A 549 8.33 -6.61 -10.68
CA ASP A 549 9.48 -7.47 -10.96
C ASP A 549 9.21 -8.98 -10.79
N LYS A 550 7.97 -9.36 -10.47
CA LYS A 550 7.50 -10.75 -10.40
C LYS A 550 6.47 -10.99 -11.50
N PHE A 551 6.75 -11.95 -12.37
CA PHE A 551 5.95 -12.24 -13.56
C PHE A 551 5.60 -13.72 -13.67
N ILE A 552 4.42 -13.99 -14.25
CA ILE A 552 3.92 -15.34 -14.49
C ILE A 552 4.38 -15.77 -15.90
N GLY A 553 5.47 -16.52 -15.97
CA GLY A 553 5.94 -17.12 -17.23
C GLY A 553 6.87 -16.26 -18.10
N GLY A 554 7.74 -15.44 -17.51
CA GLY A 554 8.82 -14.76 -18.26
C GLY A 554 8.45 -13.45 -18.96
N ASP A 555 9.38 -12.94 -19.76
CA ASP A 555 9.51 -11.51 -20.08
C ASP A 555 8.64 -11.02 -21.27
N PHE A 556 8.07 -9.81 -21.16
CA PHE A 556 6.95 -9.26 -21.96
C PHE A 556 7.31 -7.96 -22.74
N ALA A 557 6.36 -7.38 -23.50
CA ALA A 557 6.41 -6.05 -24.13
C ALA A 557 4.99 -5.49 -24.43
N VAL A 558 4.73 -4.17 -24.43
CA VAL A 558 3.34 -3.61 -24.39
C VAL A 558 3.15 -2.28 -25.17
N THR A 559 1.98 -2.05 -25.83
CA THR A 559 1.81 -1.04 -26.92
C THR A 559 0.38 -0.41 -27.15
N ARG A 560 -0.20 0.28 -26.14
CA ARG A 560 -1.21 1.39 -26.28
C ARG A 560 -2.72 1.06 -26.28
N ALA A 561 -3.57 2.05 -25.89
CA ALA A 561 -5.04 2.03 -25.69
C ALA A 561 -5.71 3.42 -25.33
N VAL A 562 -6.59 3.57 -24.30
CA VAL A 562 -7.82 4.45 -24.19
C VAL A 562 -7.99 5.12 -22.79
N PRO A 563 -8.70 6.27 -22.56
CA PRO A 563 -8.56 7.08 -21.33
C PRO A 563 -9.64 6.90 -20.26
N GLY A 564 -9.24 7.17 -19.02
CA GLY A 564 -10.09 7.49 -17.86
C GLY A 564 -10.15 9.01 -17.52
N PRO A 565 -10.05 9.39 -16.23
CA PRO A 565 -10.41 10.73 -15.74
C PRO A 565 -9.44 11.85 -16.17
N SER A 566 -9.95 13.07 -16.28
CA SER A 566 -9.13 14.25 -16.57
C SER A 566 -8.43 14.80 -15.31
N CYS A 567 -7.41 15.63 -15.51
CA CYS A 567 -6.77 16.42 -14.44
C CYS A 567 -7.79 17.24 -13.63
N GLY A 568 -8.81 17.81 -14.30
CA GLY A 568 -9.91 18.51 -13.63
C GLY A 568 -10.73 17.59 -12.73
N ASP A 569 -11.00 16.36 -13.15
CA ASP A 569 -11.77 15.40 -12.34
C ASP A 569 -10.98 14.94 -11.12
N VAL A 570 -9.67 14.70 -11.28
CA VAL A 570 -8.75 14.40 -10.16
C VAL A 570 -8.66 15.59 -9.20
N LEU A 571 -8.57 16.82 -9.70
CA LEU A 571 -8.58 18.04 -8.87
C LEU A 571 -9.89 18.20 -8.08
N ARG A 572 -11.06 17.90 -8.65
CA ARG A 572 -12.34 17.93 -7.91
C ARG A 572 -12.44 16.84 -6.85
N VAL A 573 -11.84 15.67 -7.07
CA VAL A 573 -11.70 14.63 -6.02
C VAL A 573 -10.81 15.12 -4.86
N MET A 574 -9.83 15.99 -5.13
CA MET A 574 -9.01 16.67 -4.13
C MET A 574 -9.64 17.99 -3.61
N GLN A 575 -10.96 18.16 -3.74
CA GLN A 575 -11.73 19.33 -3.29
C GLN A 575 -11.30 20.70 -3.88
N HIS A 576 -10.62 20.70 -5.03
CA HIS A 576 -10.35 21.93 -5.78
C HIS A 576 -11.43 22.25 -6.82
N GLU A 577 -11.48 23.50 -7.29
CA GLU A 577 -12.33 23.98 -8.38
C GLU A 577 -11.48 24.24 -9.65
N PRO A 578 -11.36 23.27 -10.59
CA PRO A 578 -10.55 23.41 -11.81
C PRO A 578 -10.92 24.64 -12.64
N GLU A 579 -12.20 24.99 -12.64
CA GLU A 579 -12.77 26.13 -13.34
C GLU A 579 -12.19 27.46 -12.80
N LEU A 580 -12.22 27.67 -11.48
CA LEU A 580 -11.63 28.84 -10.82
C LEU A 580 -10.09 28.85 -10.91
N MET A 581 -9.46 27.68 -10.82
CA MET A 581 -8.01 27.52 -11.04
C MET A 581 -7.61 27.94 -12.46
N PHE A 582 -8.39 27.55 -13.47
CA PHE A 582 -8.17 27.92 -14.86
C PHE A 582 -8.31 29.44 -15.06
N GLU A 583 -9.35 30.07 -14.51
CA GLU A 583 -9.53 31.53 -14.59
C GLU A 583 -8.40 32.30 -13.91
N THR A 584 -7.96 31.84 -12.73
CA THR A 584 -6.83 32.41 -12.00
C THR A 584 -5.52 32.31 -12.79
N LEU A 585 -5.24 31.15 -13.40
CA LEU A 585 -4.06 30.95 -14.25
C LEU A 585 -4.13 31.76 -15.55
N LYS A 586 -5.33 31.92 -16.12
CA LYS A 586 -5.59 32.76 -17.31
C LYS A 586 -5.32 34.23 -17.01
N HIS A 587 -5.84 34.77 -15.90
CA HIS A 587 -5.57 36.16 -15.49
C HIS A 587 -4.08 36.40 -15.27
N ARG A 588 -3.39 35.47 -14.59
CA ARG A 588 -1.94 35.56 -14.37
C ARG A 588 -1.13 35.50 -15.68
N ALA A 589 -1.58 34.72 -16.66
CA ALA A 589 -0.98 34.72 -18.00
C ALA A 589 -1.21 36.05 -18.73
N GLU A 590 -2.39 36.65 -18.60
CA GLU A 590 -2.72 37.98 -19.14
C GLU A 590 -1.81 39.07 -18.52
N GLU A 591 -1.59 39.04 -17.21
CA GLU A 591 -0.64 39.94 -16.52
C GLU A 591 0.80 39.79 -17.05
N CYS A 592 1.34 38.56 -17.10
CA CYS A 592 2.73 38.33 -17.48
C CYS A 592 3.04 38.63 -18.97
N CYS A 593 2.04 38.59 -19.85
CA CYS A 593 2.26 38.79 -21.29
C CYS A 593 2.04 40.24 -21.76
N ASN A 594 1.42 41.11 -20.96
CA ASN A 594 1.26 42.53 -21.30
C ASN A 594 2.60 43.27 -21.47
N ASP A 595 3.68 42.77 -20.85
CA ASP A 595 5.05 43.32 -20.97
C ASP A 595 5.78 42.87 -22.26
N SER A 596 5.20 41.96 -23.04
CA SER A 596 5.80 41.38 -24.26
C SER A 596 4.79 41.30 -25.41
N GLY A 597 4.47 42.46 -25.98
CA GLY A 597 3.36 42.72 -26.91
C GLY A 597 3.31 41.88 -28.20
N ASN A 598 2.89 40.61 -28.08
CA ASN A 598 2.73 39.65 -29.17
C ASN A 598 1.43 38.83 -28.97
N GLY A 599 0.27 39.48 -29.15
CA GLY A 599 -1.05 38.96 -28.78
C GLY A 599 -1.48 37.62 -29.39
N ILE A 600 -0.76 37.11 -30.40
CA ILE A 600 -0.99 35.77 -30.96
C ILE A 600 -0.70 34.67 -29.91
N GLY A 601 0.21 34.91 -28.96
CA GLY A 601 0.54 33.94 -27.91
C GLY A 601 -0.58 33.69 -26.89
N MET A 602 -1.42 34.69 -26.61
CA MET A 602 -2.40 34.64 -25.51
C MET A 602 -3.48 33.59 -25.70
N SER A 603 -4.11 33.56 -26.87
CA SER A 603 -5.16 32.58 -27.18
C SER A 603 -4.60 31.15 -27.22
N ALA A 604 -3.36 30.96 -27.69
CA ALA A 604 -2.69 29.68 -27.69
C ALA A 604 -2.38 29.19 -26.25
N LEU A 605 -1.87 30.07 -25.39
CA LEU A 605 -1.55 29.75 -24.00
C LEU A 605 -2.80 29.42 -23.18
N ALA A 606 -3.85 30.23 -23.28
CA ALA A 606 -5.12 29.98 -22.59
C ALA A 606 -5.79 28.68 -23.07
N ASN A 607 -5.79 28.40 -24.39
CA ASN A 607 -6.28 27.13 -24.92
C ASN A 607 -5.42 25.94 -24.47
N SER A 608 -4.09 26.10 -24.34
CA SER A 608 -3.21 25.05 -23.82
C SER A 608 -3.48 24.75 -22.35
N LEU A 609 -3.70 25.77 -21.51
CA LEU A 609 -4.10 25.61 -20.11
C LEU A 609 -5.45 24.89 -20.00
N ALA A 610 -6.48 25.35 -20.73
CA ALA A 610 -7.79 24.71 -20.76
C ALA A 610 -7.73 23.24 -21.24
N LYS A 611 -6.82 22.94 -22.18
CA LYS A 611 -6.57 21.57 -22.64
C LYS A 611 -5.92 20.72 -21.55
N SER A 612 -4.96 21.25 -20.79
CA SER A 612 -4.31 20.53 -19.68
C SER A 612 -5.29 20.11 -18.58
N PHE A 613 -6.29 20.93 -18.23
CA PHE A 613 -7.35 20.54 -17.28
C PHE A 613 -8.26 19.43 -17.83
N ARG A 614 -8.45 19.34 -19.15
CA ARG A 614 -9.32 18.35 -19.82
C ARG A 614 -8.57 17.09 -20.29
N ASN A 615 -7.23 17.12 -20.31
CA ASN A 615 -6.39 15.95 -20.55
C ASN A 615 -6.39 15.03 -19.32
N MET A 616 -5.98 13.78 -19.50
CA MET A 616 -5.67 12.88 -18.38
C MET A 616 -4.39 13.27 -17.63
N PRO A 617 -4.21 12.81 -16.38
CA PRO A 617 -2.95 12.92 -15.64
C PRO A 617 -1.84 12.00 -16.20
N TYR A 618 -2.19 10.98 -16.98
CA TYR A 618 -1.25 10.05 -17.61
C TYR A 618 -0.50 10.68 -18.81
N LEU A 619 0.74 10.24 -19.06
CA LEU A 619 1.61 10.87 -20.05
C LEU A 619 1.24 10.53 -21.50
N VAL A 620 1.56 11.44 -22.42
CA VAL A 620 1.33 11.26 -23.86
C VAL A 620 2.67 10.98 -24.57
N ALA A 621 2.83 9.77 -25.13
CA ALA A 621 4.01 9.40 -25.90
C ALA A 621 4.20 10.28 -27.14
N ASN A 622 5.34 10.96 -27.21
CA ASN A 622 5.62 12.01 -28.20
C ASN A 622 6.10 11.38 -29.53
N THR A 623 5.23 11.34 -30.54
CA THR A 623 5.39 10.50 -31.74
C THR A 623 5.77 11.27 -33.01
N ALA A 624 6.64 12.29 -32.87
CA ALA A 624 7.30 12.93 -34.00
C ALA A 624 8.68 13.51 -33.61
N ALA A 625 9.75 13.01 -34.22
CA ALA A 625 11.09 13.59 -34.11
C ALA A 625 11.27 14.72 -35.14
N SER A 626 10.69 15.90 -34.89
CA SER A 626 10.83 17.06 -35.78
C SER A 626 10.89 18.40 -35.03
N SER A 627 12.11 18.96 -34.97
CA SER A 627 12.43 20.40 -34.83
C SER A 627 11.65 21.28 -33.83
N SER A 628 12.32 21.58 -32.71
CA SER A 628 12.41 22.91 -32.05
C SER A 628 11.14 23.76 -31.80
N CYS A 629 10.98 24.16 -30.52
CA CYS A 629 10.00 25.11 -29.97
C CYS A 629 8.57 24.54 -29.77
N GLY A 630 8.21 24.33 -28.50
CA GLY A 630 7.03 23.56 -28.07
C GLY A 630 5.68 24.28 -28.13
N LEU A 631 5.36 24.96 -29.23
CA LEU A 631 4.10 25.71 -29.40
C LEU A 631 3.19 25.19 -30.54
N THR A 632 3.63 24.19 -31.31
CA THR A 632 2.96 23.75 -32.56
C THR A 632 2.14 22.47 -32.44
N ALA A 633 2.17 21.75 -31.31
CA ALA A 633 1.45 20.48 -31.10
C ALA A 633 -0.07 20.65 -30.80
N ALA A 634 -0.61 21.86 -30.88
CA ALA A 634 -1.93 22.19 -30.32
C ALA A 634 -3.15 21.77 -31.16
N THR A 635 -2.98 21.56 -32.47
CA THR A 635 -4.05 21.65 -33.50
C THR A 635 -4.98 20.43 -33.66
N MET A 636 -4.81 19.35 -32.89
CA MET A 636 -5.76 18.23 -32.88
C MET A 636 -6.95 18.51 -31.95
N ASN A 637 -8.15 18.55 -32.55
CA ASN A 637 -9.42 19.02 -31.97
C ASN A 637 -10.24 17.89 -31.33
N ASN A 638 -10.90 18.14 -30.20
CA ASN A 638 -11.79 17.18 -29.53
C ASN A 638 -12.89 17.90 -28.72
N ASN A 639 -14.03 18.17 -29.35
CA ASN A 639 -15.27 18.51 -28.65
C ASN A 639 -16.06 17.24 -28.34
N GLY A 640 -16.60 17.17 -27.12
CA GLY A 640 -17.59 16.16 -26.75
C GLY A 640 -19.01 16.67 -27.00
N PHE A 641 -19.86 15.81 -27.55
CA PHE A 641 -21.31 15.93 -27.51
C PHE A 641 -21.88 14.55 -27.15
N TYR A 642 -22.88 14.51 -26.30
CA TYR A 642 -23.59 13.29 -25.94
C TYR A 642 -24.52 12.87 -27.09
N TYR A 643 -24.55 11.56 -27.37
CA TYR A 643 -25.65 10.91 -28.06
C TYR A 643 -25.85 9.52 -27.44
N CYS A 644 -27.02 9.33 -26.83
CA CYS A 644 -27.57 7.99 -26.63
C CYS A 644 -28.32 7.62 -27.91
N ASN A 645 -28.11 6.40 -28.41
CA ASN A 645 -29.03 5.80 -29.38
C ASN A 645 -29.92 4.83 -28.60
N GLU A 646 -31.20 5.17 -28.47
CA GLU A 646 -32.26 4.20 -28.23
C GLU A 646 -33.28 4.37 -29.36
N ASP A 647 -33.64 3.26 -30.00
CA ASP A 647 -34.76 3.20 -30.94
C ASP A 647 -36.04 3.06 -30.11
N ASP A 648 -36.86 4.12 -30.02
CA ASP A 648 -38.29 4.00 -29.73
C ASP A 648 -39.05 5.25 -30.23
N GLU A 649 -40.20 5.04 -30.86
CA GLU A 649 -41.03 6.12 -31.41
C GLU A 649 -41.94 6.74 -30.33
N TYR A 650 -42.16 8.07 -30.36
CA TYR A 650 -43.47 8.65 -30.71
C TYR A 650 -43.49 10.20 -30.73
N ASN A 651 -44.17 10.76 -31.75
CA ASN A 651 -44.70 12.14 -31.87
C ASN A 651 -43.80 13.35 -31.55
N ALA A 652 -43.31 14.01 -32.60
CA ALA A 652 -42.82 15.39 -32.55
C ALA A 652 -43.97 16.43 -32.61
N ALA A 653 -43.76 17.60 -31.99
CA ALA A 653 -44.59 18.80 -32.19
C ALA A 653 -43.79 20.10 -32.01
N ALA A 654 -43.74 20.90 -33.09
CA ALA A 654 -43.36 22.31 -33.16
C ALA A 654 -41.94 22.74 -32.67
N ASP A 655 -41.07 23.03 -33.64
CA ASP A 655 -40.08 24.11 -33.52
C ASP A 655 -40.77 25.45 -33.21
N SER A 656 -40.20 26.26 -32.32
CA SER A 656 -39.61 27.57 -32.66
C SER A 656 -39.44 28.50 -31.45
N ALA A 657 -38.41 29.35 -31.54
CA ALA A 657 -38.17 30.64 -30.85
C ALA A 657 -36.77 30.73 -30.22
N THR A 658 -36.00 31.73 -30.67
CA THR A 658 -34.79 32.23 -30.01
C THR A 658 -35.14 33.35 -29.02
N THR A 659 -34.17 33.73 -28.18
CA THR A 659 -34.15 34.88 -27.23
C THR A 659 -34.74 34.64 -25.83
N ALA A 660 -34.23 35.42 -24.86
CA ALA A 660 -34.33 35.25 -23.39
C ALA A 660 -33.68 33.94 -22.85
N GLY A 661 -32.77 33.94 -21.87
CA GLY A 661 -32.11 35.05 -21.16
C GLY A 661 -32.91 35.57 -19.95
N GLU A 662 -32.34 35.42 -18.76
CA GLU A 662 -32.91 35.81 -17.45
C GLU A 662 -34.16 35.01 -17.04
N ASP A 663 -33.97 33.86 -16.35
CA ASP A 663 -34.82 33.35 -15.24
C ASP A 663 -34.37 31.95 -14.74
N GLU A 664 -33.28 31.87 -13.97
CA GLU A 664 -32.96 30.67 -13.15
C GLU A 664 -32.15 31.01 -11.87
N TRP A 665 -32.38 32.21 -11.31
CA TRP A 665 -31.58 32.78 -10.21
C TRP A 665 -32.28 32.83 -8.83
N GLU A 666 -33.52 32.33 -8.69
CA GLU A 666 -34.32 32.42 -7.45
C GLU A 666 -34.70 31.06 -6.80
N LEU A 667 -33.89 29.99 -6.98
CA LEU A 667 -34.13 28.70 -6.30
C LEU A 667 -32.95 28.09 -5.52
N TRP A 668 -31.85 28.83 -5.34
CA TRP A 668 -30.68 28.35 -4.56
C TRP A 668 -30.36 29.17 -3.30
N THR A 669 -31.06 30.29 -3.07
CA THR A 669 -30.82 31.25 -1.98
C THR A 669 -31.43 30.86 -0.62
N PHE A 670 -31.45 29.57 -0.25
CA PHE A 670 -32.09 29.10 0.99
C PHE A 670 -31.24 28.21 1.92
N PHE A 671 -29.98 27.94 1.58
CA PHE A 671 -29.05 27.20 2.48
C PHE A 671 -27.63 27.79 2.59
N ASP A 672 -27.40 29.02 2.10
CA ASP A 672 -26.20 29.78 2.46
C ASP A 672 -26.44 30.50 3.81
N GLY A 673 -25.74 30.06 4.86
CA GLY A 673 -26.15 30.34 6.24
C GLY A 673 -25.08 30.31 7.33
N TYR A 674 -23.81 30.03 7.02
CA TYR A 674 -22.69 30.11 7.97
C TYR A 674 -21.42 30.65 7.30
N GLY A 675 -21.32 31.97 7.17
CA GLY A 675 -20.15 32.63 6.61
C GLY A 675 -18.89 32.46 7.48
N TYR A 676 -17.90 31.73 6.96
CA TYR A 676 -16.59 31.60 7.60
C TYR A 676 -15.64 32.73 7.15
N HIS A 677 -15.12 33.49 8.11
CA HIS A 677 -14.11 34.52 7.89
C HIS A 677 -12.92 34.29 8.84
N GLY A 678 -11.82 33.74 8.33
CA GLY A 678 -10.57 33.58 9.09
C GLY A 678 -9.53 32.73 8.36
N THR A 679 -8.27 33.16 8.42
CA THR A 679 -7.11 32.51 7.76
C THR A 679 -6.47 31.40 8.61
N SER A 680 -7.22 30.83 9.55
CA SER A 680 -6.78 29.74 10.42
C SER A 680 -8.01 28.96 10.90
N PHE A 681 -7.87 27.65 11.06
CA PHE A 681 -8.93 26.83 11.61
C PHE A 681 -9.03 27.06 13.12
N GLU A 682 -10.18 27.55 13.57
CA GLU A 682 -10.52 27.72 14.97
C GLU A 682 -12.02 27.42 15.13
N GLN A 683 -12.36 26.47 16.00
CA GLN A 683 -13.72 25.98 16.20
C GLN A 683 -13.87 25.38 17.62
N THR A 684 -15.07 25.45 18.18
CA THR A 684 -15.40 24.82 19.47
C THR A 684 -16.22 23.54 19.28
N TYR A 685 -15.91 22.51 20.06
CA TYR A 685 -16.57 21.21 20.04
C TYR A 685 -16.86 20.73 21.47
N ARG A 686 -17.83 19.82 21.63
CA ARG A 686 -18.02 19.06 22.87
C ARG A 686 -17.02 17.90 22.94
N CYS A 687 -16.29 17.76 24.04
CA CYS A 687 -15.34 16.65 24.23
C CYS A 687 -15.97 15.46 24.95
N TYR A 688 -15.69 14.25 24.46
CA TYR A 688 -16.07 12.99 25.08
C TYR A 688 -14.86 12.04 25.16
N PRO A 689 -14.79 11.14 26.15
CA PRO A 689 -13.67 10.20 26.28
C PRO A 689 -13.73 9.09 25.23
N ALA A 690 -12.57 8.53 24.88
CA ALA A 690 -12.43 7.49 23.84
C ALA A 690 -13.22 6.19 24.11
N SER A 691 -13.69 5.98 25.34
CA SER A 691 -14.59 4.90 25.73
C SER A 691 -15.92 4.92 24.98
N PHE A 692 -16.43 6.09 24.58
CA PHE A 692 -17.71 6.23 23.88
C PHE A 692 -17.72 5.66 22.45
N ILE A 693 -16.54 5.39 21.88
CA ILE A 693 -16.35 4.94 20.49
C ILE A 693 -15.63 3.59 20.39
N GLU A 694 -15.50 2.86 21.50
CA GLU A 694 -14.85 1.53 21.59
C GLU A 694 -13.46 1.42 20.93
N LYS A 695 -12.67 2.51 20.92
CA LYS A 695 -11.29 2.55 20.39
C LYS A 695 -10.25 2.63 21.53
N PRO A 696 -9.98 1.54 22.28
CA PRO A 696 -9.04 1.54 23.41
C PRO A 696 -7.60 1.88 23.03
N GLN A 697 -7.23 1.77 21.74
CA GLN A 697 -5.94 2.21 21.24
C GLN A 697 -5.73 3.74 21.34
N LEU A 698 -6.80 4.54 21.36
CA LEU A 698 -6.69 6.01 21.47
C LEU A 698 -6.09 6.44 22.82
N GLU A 699 -6.39 5.69 23.89
CA GLU A 699 -5.85 5.88 25.25
C GLU A 699 -4.32 5.65 25.36
N SER A 700 -3.64 5.30 24.27
CA SER A 700 -2.19 5.04 24.23
C SER A 700 -1.38 6.08 23.44
N GLY A 701 -2.01 7.19 23.00
CA GLY A 701 -1.38 8.30 22.28
C GLY A 701 -2.05 9.65 22.59
N ASP A 702 -1.68 10.70 21.85
CA ASP A 702 -2.19 12.09 21.97
C ASP A 702 -3.22 12.48 20.90
N LYS A 703 -3.79 11.50 20.19
CA LYS A 703 -4.58 11.77 18.99
C LYS A 703 -6.06 11.83 19.32
N ILE A 704 -6.76 12.81 18.72
CA ILE A 704 -8.21 12.97 18.83
C ILE A 704 -8.93 12.48 17.58
N ILE A 705 -10.23 12.27 17.68
CA ILE A 705 -11.13 12.07 16.54
C ILE A 705 -12.04 13.29 16.39
N MET A 706 -12.09 13.83 15.19
CA MET A 706 -12.82 15.05 14.82
C MET A 706 -14.00 14.73 13.87
N PRO A 707 -14.97 15.64 13.64
CA PRO A 707 -16.07 15.36 12.74
C PRO A 707 -15.69 15.64 11.27
N PRO A 708 -16.42 15.09 10.27
CA PRO A 708 -16.15 15.30 8.85
C PRO A 708 -16.06 16.78 8.44
N SER A 709 -16.95 17.64 8.93
CA SER A 709 -16.93 19.09 8.63
C SER A 709 -15.65 19.80 9.08
N ALA A 710 -14.94 19.22 10.04
CA ALA A 710 -13.63 19.73 10.42
C ALA A 710 -12.61 19.47 9.30
N LEU A 711 -12.65 18.31 8.65
CA LEU A 711 -11.75 17.96 7.55
C LEU A 711 -11.97 18.87 6.35
N ASP A 712 -13.23 19.05 5.91
CA ASP A 712 -13.56 19.90 4.77
C ASP A 712 -13.08 21.36 5.00
N ARG A 713 -13.27 21.87 6.23
CA ARG A 713 -12.78 23.21 6.58
C ARG A 713 -11.25 23.27 6.67
N LEU A 714 -10.56 22.23 7.16
CA LEU A 714 -9.10 22.16 7.17
C LEU A 714 -8.51 22.06 5.76
N ALA A 715 -9.16 21.32 4.86
CA ALA A 715 -8.79 21.20 3.45
C ALA A 715 -8.98 22.54 2.73
N SER A 716 -10.12 23.23 2.92
CA SER A 716 -10.33 24.57 2.36
C SER A 716 -9.26 25.59 2.78
N LEU A 717 -8.70 25.43 3.99
CA LEU A 717 -7.64 26.25 4.56
C LEU A 717 -6.22 25.78 4.18
N HIS A 718 -6.09 24.74 3.35
CA HIS A 718 -4.82 24.22 2.82
C HIS A 718 -3.79 23.88 3.92
N ILE A 719 -4.23 23.17 4.95
CA ILE A 719 -3.39 22.80 6.10
C ILE A 719 -2.71 21.45 5.86
N ASP A 720 -1.39 21.50 5.63
CA ASP A 720 -0.54 20.33 5.37
C ASP A 720 -0.47 19.32 6.54
N TYR A 721 -0.11 18.08 6.23
CA TYR A 721 0.20 17.03 7.20
C TYR A 721 1.63 17.20 7.76
N PRO A 722 1.88 16.96 9.07
CA PRO A 722 0.95 16.49 10.10
C PRO A 722 0.04 17.59 10.64
N MET A 723 -1.27 17.32 10.65
CA MET A 723 -2.28 18.20 11.24
C MET A 723 -2.18 18.16 12.77
N LEU A 724 -1.71 19.26 13.37
CA LEU A 724 -1.54 19.45 14.81
C LEU A 724 -2.43 20.58 15.31
N PHE A 725 -2.91 20.45 16.55
CA PHE A 725 -3.91 21.36 17.13
C PHE A 725 -3.54 21.81 18.55
N GLU A 726 -3.77 23.09 18.82
CA GLU A 726 -3.92 23.63 20.18
C GLU A 726 -5.34 23.27 20.66
N LEU A 727 -5.42 22.59 21.79
CA LEU A 727 -6.66 22.46 22.55
C LEU A 727 -6.63 23.43 23.73
N ARG A 728 -7.66 24.26 23.86
CA ARG A 728 -7.80 25.20 24.98
C ARG A 728 -9.12 25.00 25.70
N ASN A 729 -9.04 24.69 27.00
CA ASN A 729 -10.14 24.82 27.93
C ASN A 729 -10.12 26.26 28.49
N ALA A 730 -11.15 27.04 28.15
CA ALA A 730 -11.24 28.44 28.57
C ALA A 730 -11.68 28.62 30.03
N SER A 731 -12.33 27.63 30.66
CA SER A 731 -12.81 27.74 32.06
C SER A 731 -11.72 27.41 33.09
N ALA A 732 -10.79 26.51 32.73
CA ALA A 732 -9.69 26.07 33.59
C ALA A 732 -8.32 26.70 33.22
N GLU A 733 -8.29 27.61 32.24
CA GLU A 733 -7.08 28.19 31.62
C GLU A 733 -6.05 27.17 31.11
N ARG A 734 -6.42 25.90 30.96
CA ARG A 734 -5.54 24.83 30.43
C ARG A 734 -5.42 24.89 28.91
N VAL A 735 -4.19 24.72 28.44
CA VAL A 735 -3.84 24.48 27.04
C VAL A 735 -3.04 23.18 26.96
N SER A 736 -3.37 22.35 25.98
CA SER A 736 -2.64 21.13 25.61
C SER A 736 -2.58 21.05 24.07
N HIS A 737 -1.90 20.05 23.52
CA HIS A 737 -1.77 19.86 22.08
C HIS A 737 -2.01 18.41 21.69
N CYS A 738 -2.52 18.19 20.48
CA CYS A 738 -2.84 16.87 19.95
C CYS A 738 -2.61 16.78 18.44
N GLY A 739 -2.42 15.55 17.95
CA GLY A 739 -2.69 15.21 16.55
C GLY A 739 -4.15 14.81 16.34
N VAL A 740 -4.58 14.66 15.08
CA VAL A 740 -5.82 13.95 14.72
C VAL A 740 -5.50 12.52 14.28
N LEU A 741 -6.36 11.56 14.63
CA LEU A 741 -6.29 10.18 14.13
C LEU A 741 -7.19 10.00 12.89
N GLU A 742 -8.47 10.39 13.02
CA GLU A 742 -9.52 10.17 12.03
C GLU A 742 -10.57 11.29 12.11
N PHE A 743 -11.30 11.51 11.02
CA PHE A 743 -12.41 12.47 10.92
C PHE A 743 -13.77 11.76 10.83
N ILE A 744 -14.18 11.12 11.93
CA ILE A 744 -15.40 10.29 12.00
C ILE A 744 -16.30 10.59 13.23
N ALA A 745 -16.08 11.69 13.96
CA ALA A 745 -16.92 12.06 15.10
C ALA A 745 -18.30 12.61 14.67
N GLU A 746 -19.27 12.60 15.59
CA GLU A 746 -20.54 13.30 15.39
C GLU A 746 -20.34 14.82 15.27
N GLU A 747 -21.15 15.47 14.45
CA GLU A 747 -21.00 16.89 14.16
C GLU A 747 -21.12 17.77 15.41
N GLY A 748 -20.12 18.65 15.61
CA GLY A 748 -19.97 19.44 16.83
C GLY A 748 -19.38 18.71 18.05
N MET A 749 -18.94 17.45 17.90
CA MET A 749 -18.27 16.67 18.94
C MET A 749 -16.83 16.29 18.55
N ILE A 750 -15.97 16.03 19.55
CA ILE A 750 -14.69 15.34 19.37
C ILE A 750 -14.49 14.27 20.44
N TYR A 751 -13.78 13.20 20.10
CA TYR A 751 -13.39 12.16 21.06
C TYR A 751 -11.89 12.23 21.32
N MET A 752 -11.48 12.14 22.60
CA MET A 752 -10.08 12.26 23.01
C MET A 752 -9.73 11.25 24.12
N PRO A 753 -8.42 10.99 24.35
CA PRO A 753 -7.98 10.13 25.44
C PRO A 753 -8.42 10.68 26.81
N TYR A 754 -8.84 9.80 27.73
CA TYR A 754 -9.31 10.19 29.05
C TYR A 754 -8.22 10.92 29.85
N TRP A 755 -6.95 10.49 29.74
CA TRP A 755 -5.81 11.17 30.37
C TRP A 755 -5.64 12.63 29.89
N MET A 756 -6.07 12.92 28.66
CA MET A 756 -6.02 14.25 28.06
C MET A 756 -7.16 15.14 28.60
N MET A 757 -8.35 14.57 28.83
CA MET A 757 -9.45 15.24 29.55
C MET A 757 -9.06 15.56 30.99
N GLU A 758 -8.38 14.65 31.69
CA GLU A 758 -7.86 14.88 33.05
C GLU A 758 -6.84 16.04 33.08
N ASN A 759 -5.87 16.07 32.16
CA ASN A 759 -4.94 17.21 32.03
C ASN A 759 -5.65 18.52 31.74
N MET A 760 -6.64 18.53 30.84
CA MET A 760 -7.38 19.73 30.47
C MET A 760 -8.47 20.14 31.47
N LEU A 761 -8.70 19.34 32.52
CA LEU A 761 -9.78 19.52 33.50
C LEU A 761 -11.17 19.62 32.83
N LEU A 762 -11.46 18.69 31.93
CA LEU A 762 -12.71 18.58 31.16
C LEU A 762 -13.57 17.41 31.65
N GLN A 763 -14.89 17.61 31.69
CA GLN A 763 -15.90 16.57 31.90
C GLN A 763 -16.57 16.15 30.59
N GLU A 764 -17.38 15.08 30.63
CA GLU A 764 -18.08 14.56 29.45
C GLU A 764 -19.09 15.60 28.90
N GLY A 765 -18.87 16.05 27.67
CA GLY A 765 -19.70 17.06 27.01
C GLY A 765 -19.28 18.52 27.24
N ASP A 766 -18.19 18.78 27.99
CA ASP A 766 -17.62 20.13 28.12
C ASP A 766 -17.16 20.69 26.76
N ILE A 767 -17.08 22.02 26.66
CA ILE A 767 -16.71 22.70 25.42
C ILE A 767 -15.20 23.02 25.43
N VAL A 768 -14.49 22.44 24.47
CA VAL A 768 -13.07 22.72 24.21
C VAL A 768 -12.91 23.45 22.88
N ARG A 769 -11.98 24.41 22.84
CA ARG A 769 -11.61 25.13 21.61
C ARG A 769 -10.46 24.42 20.93
N VAL A 770 -10.65 24.02 19.68
CA VAL A 770 -9.64 23.42 18.81
C VAL A 770 -9.14 24.48 17.83
N LYS A 771 -7.82 24.66 17.70
CA LYS A 771 -7.19 25.57 16.73
C LYS A 771 -6.03 24.87 16.03
N ASN A 772 -5.88 24.98 14.71
CA ASN A 772 -4.70 24.41 14.04
C ASN A 772 -3.44 25.21 14.38
N VAL A 773 -2.31 24.52 14.55
CA VAL A 773 -1.01 25.12 14.87
C VAL A 773 0.14 24.36 14.20
N THR A 774 1.27 25.05 14.01
CA THR A 774 2.52 24.44 13.54
C THR A 774 3.51 24.44 14.70
N LEU A 775 3.84 23.25 15.23
CA LEU A 775 4.78 23.09 16.34
C LEU A 775 6.21 22.83 15.81
N PRO A 776 7.26 23.39 16.45
CA PRO A 776 8.64 23.11 16.08
C PRO A 776 9.02 21.66 16.46
N LYS A 777 9.92 21.05 15.69
CA LYS A 777 10.50 19.73 16.02
C LYS A 777 11.27 19.78 17.35
N GLY A 778 10.98 18.84 18.25
CA GLY A 778 11.48 18.80 19.61
C GLY A 778 12.92 18.30 19.74
N THR A 779 13.81 19.10 20.33
CA THR A 779 15.23 18.74 20.51
C THR A 779 15.55 18.21 21.89
N TYR A 780 14.76 18.58 22.91
CA TYR A 780 14.94 18.14 24.30
C TYR A 780 13.59 18.11 25.02
N VAL A 781 13.38 17.07 25.85
CA VAL A 781 12.27 16.98 26.81
C VAL A 781 12.78 16.48 28.17
N LYS A 782 12.20 17.02 29.24
CA LYS A 782 12.44 16.62 30.62
C LYS A 782 11.22 15.97 31.23
N LEU A 783 11.39 14.74 31.73
CA LEU A 783 10.31 13.89 32.22
C LEU A 783 10.42 13.65 33.74
N GLN A 784 9.30 13.67 34.46
CA GLN A 784 9.24 13.38 35.90
C GLN A 784 8.24 12.26 36.21
N PRO A 785 8.69 11.04 36.52
CA PRO A 785 7.80 9.96 36.92
C PRO A 785 7.07 10.29 38.24
N HIS A 786 5.82 9.87 38.39
CA HIS A 786 5.09 10.06 39.65
C HIS A 786 5.60 9.15 40.77
N THR A 787 6.13 7.96 40.44
CA THR A 787 6.54 6.95 41.42
C THR A 787 7.92 6.34 41.16
N LYS A 788 8.61 5.95 42.24
CA LYS A 788 9.87 5.18 42.24
C LYS A 788 9.76 3.87 41.47
N ASP A 789 8.59 3.26 41.44
CA ASP A 789 8.32 2.01 40.73
C ASP A 789 8.67 2.06 39.22
N PHE A 790 8.76 3.26 38.64
CA PHE A 790 9.22 3.46 37.26
C PHE A 790 10.74 3.22 37.10
N LEU A 791 11.52 3.42 38.16
CA LEU A 791 12.98 3.20 38.17
C LEU A 791 13.34 1.70 38.28
N ASP A 792 12.44 0.87 38.81
CA ASP A 792 12.60 -0.59 38.88
C ASP A 792 12.24 -1.30 37.55
N ILE A 793 11.87 -0.54 36.50
CA ILE A 793 11.58 -1.08 35.16
C ILE A 793 12.89 -1.51 34.47
N SER A 794 12.92 -2.72 33.91
CA SER A 794 14.13 -3.34 33.37
C SER A 794 14.70 -2.68 32.11
N ASN A 795 13.88 -1.96 31.33
CA ASN A 795 14.31 -1.18 30.17
C ASN A 795 13.36 0.02 29.92
N PRO A 796 13.46 1.12 30.70
CA PRO A 796 12.55 2.25 30.59
C PRO A 796 12.71 2.98 29.26
N LYS A 797 13.91 2.93 28.64
CA LYS A 797 14.15 3.53 27.32
C LYS A 797 13.24 2.91 26.24
N ALA A 798 13.23 1.59 26.09
CA ALA A 798 12.45 0.94 25.03
C ALA A 798 10.93 1.13 25.22
N ILE A 799 10.46 1.23 26.46
CA ILE A 799 9.04 1.47 26.77
C ILE A 799 8.65 2.91 26.42
N LEU A 800 9.53 3.89 26.70
CA LEU A 800 9.32 5.28 26.27
C LEU A 800 9.38 5.42 24.74
N GLU A 801 10.34 4.80 24.06
CA GLU A 801 10.37 4.77 22.58
C GLU A 801 9.15 4.07 21.97
N THR A 802 8.59 3.05 22.63
CA THR A 802 7.36 2.39 22.17
C THR A 802 6.12 3.25 22.42
N THR A 803 6.06 3.95 23.55
CA THR A 803 4.89 4.78 23.92
C THR A 803 4.86 6.08 23.11
N LEU A 804 5.99 6.79 23.03
CA LEU A 804 6.07 8.10 22.38
C LEU A 804 5.88 8.04 20.86
N ARG A 805 6.04 6.86 20.22
CA ARG A 805 5.64 6.64 18.81
C ARG A 805 4.14 6.84 18.54
N ASN A 806 3.30 6.71 19.57
CA ASN A 806 1.86 6.98 19.45
C ASN A 806 1.52 8.46 19.64
N PHE A 807 2.47 9.27 20.10
CA PHE A 807 2.33 10.69 20.37
C PHE A 807 2.84 11.53 19.18
N SER A 808 2.11 12.57 18.83
CA SER A 808 2.36 13.50 17.74
C SER A 808 3.16 14.70 18.25
N CYS A 809 2.85 15.13 19.46
CA CYS A 809 3.46 16.26 20.15
C CYS A 809 3.55 16.03 21.67
N LEU A 810 4.31 16.91 22.34
CA LEU A 810 4.43 16.95 23.81
C LEU A 810 4.32 18.41 24.27
N THR A 811 3.55 18.65 25.33
CA THR A 811 3.34 19.98 25.94
C THR A 811 3.88 20.00 27.37
N SER A 812 4.64 21.04 27.73
CA SER A 812 5.10 21.24 29.11
C SER A 812 3.95 21.59 30.05
N GLY A 813 3.81 20.82 31.13
CA GLY A 813 2.72 20.92 32.11
C GLY A 813 1.66 19.81 32.02
N ASP A 814 1.76 18.90 31.04
CA ASP A 814 0.86 17.75 30.91
C ASP A 814 1.47 16.47 31.50
N SER A 815 0.62 15.65 32.12
CA SER A 815 0.94 14.33 32.66
C SER A 815 0.55 13.25 31.65
N ILE A 816 1.50 12.44 31.17
CA ILE A 816 1.23 11.35 30.23
C ILE A 816 1.21 9.98 30.93
N MET A 817 0.40 9.06 30.41
CA MET A 817 0.25 7.70 30.92
C MET A 817 1.07 6.70 30.10
N VAL A 818 1.96 5.97 30.78
CA VAL A 818 2.74 4.84 30.23
C VAL A 818 2.21 3.53 30.81
N ALA A 819 1.87 2.57 29.97
CA ALA A 819 1.39 1.25 30.39
C ALA A 819 2.46 0.17 30.24
N TYR A 820 2.78 -0.56 31.32
CA TYR A 820 3.77 -1.65 31.30
C TYR A 820 3.41 -2.74 32.32
N ASN A 821 3.48 -4.02 31.93
CA ASN A 821 3.14 -5.18 32.77
C ASN A 821 1.81 -5.04 33.56
N ASN A 822 0.75 -4.61 32.86
CA ASN A 822 -0.58 -4.31 33.40
C ASN A 822 -0.63 -3.22 34.50
N LYS A 823 0.44 -2.45 34.67
CA LYS A 823 0.51 -1.30 35.57
C LYS A 823 0.58 0.00 34.76
N LYS A 824 -0.17 1.01 35.21
CA LYS A 824 -0.11 2.39 34.71
C LYS A 824 0.94 3.17 35.49
N TYR A 825 1.77 3.92 34.78
CA TYR A 825 2.78 4.83 35.31
C TYR A 825 2.51 6.22 34.73
N TYR A 826 2.38 7.23 35.57
CA TYR A 826 2.20 8.62 35.13
C TYR A 826 3.53 9.37 35.16
N ILE A 827 3.74 10.24 34.17
CA ILE A 827 4.99 10.98 33.95
C ILE A 827 4.65 12.41 33.52
N ASP A 828 5.14 13.40 34.26
CA ASP A 828 4.95 14.81 33.90
C ASP A 828 6.00 15.28 32.89
N ILE A 829 5.55 16.06 31.91
CA ILE A 829 6.41 16.74 30.94
C ILE A 829 6.80 18.10 31.54
N ILE A 830 7.96 18.17 32.19
CA ILE A 830 8.40 19.34 32.96
C ILE A 830 8.92 20.46 32.05
N GLU A 831 9.64 20.12 30.98
CA GLU A 831 10.30 21.10 30.10
C GLU A 831 10.41 20.52 28.69
N THR A 832 10.14 21.33 27.67
CA THR A 832 10.26 21.00 26.24
C THR A 832 11.03 22.10 25.53
N LYS A 833 11.77 21.76 24.46
CA LYS A 833 12.57 22.71 23.67
C LYS A 833 12.48 22.38 22.18
N PRO A 834 12.36 23.37 21.28
CA PRO A 834 12.64 24.80 21.52
C PRO A 834 11.48 25.66 22.05
N ALA A 835 10.26 25.11 22.18
CA ALA A 835 9.08 25.81 22.71
C ALA A 835 8.33 24.95 23.73
N ASN A 836 7.39 25.54 24.47
CA ASN A 836 6.56 24.86 25.49
C ASN A 836 5.66 23.74 24.94
N ALA A 837 5.51 23.65 23.62
CA ALA A 837 4.93 22.53 22.92
C ALA A 837 5.79 22.23 21.69
N ILE A 838 6.01 20.93 21.44
CA ILE A 838 6.93 20.43 20.41
C ILE A 838 6.27 19.29 19.62
N SER A 839 6.53 19.21 18.32
CA SER A 839 6.26 17.99 17.56
C SER A 839 7.41 17.00 17.77
N ILE A 840 7.07 15.73 17.95
CA ILE A 840 8.05 14.63 18.09
C ILE A 840 8.02 13.65 16.90
N ILE A 841 7.16 13.89 15.92
CA ILE A 841 7.08 13.12 14.68
C ILE A 841 8.43 13.18 13.95
N GLU A 842 9.00 12.01 13.64
CA GLU A 842 10.28 11.86 12.92
C GLU A 842 11.39 12.76 13.47
N THR A 843 11.58 12.75 14.80
CA THR A 843 12.53 13.64 15.48
C THR A 843 13.30 12.89 16.56
N ASP A 844 14.63 12.89 16.47
CA ASP A 844 15.52 12.42 17.54
C ASP A 844 15.56 13.47 18.67
N CYS A 845 14.98 13.14 19.82
CA CYS A 845 14.91 14.04 20.97
C CYS A 845 15.87 13.61 22.08
N GLU A 846 16.57 14.57 22.71
CA GLU A 846 17.24 14.32 23.99
C GLU A 846 16.20 14.18 25.11
N VAL A 847 16.39 13.21 26.00
CA VAL A 847 15.55 12.98 27.18
C VAL A 847 16.40 13.04 28.44
N ASP A 848 15.89 13.82 29.40
CA ASP A 848 16.41 14.01 30.75
C ASP A 848 15.31 13.69 31.78
N PHE A 849 15.70 13.31 33.00
CA PHE A 849 14.77 12.85 34.03
C PHE A 849 14.91 13.67 35.31
N ALA A 850 13.79 14.09 35.88
CA ALA A 850 13.73 14.61 37.25
C ALA A 850 13.52 13.46 38.27
N PRO A 851 13.87 13.66 39.56
CA PRO A 851 13.54 12.71 40.62
C PRO A 851 12.03 12.48 40.72
N PRO A 852 11.55 11.23 40.93
CA PRO A 852 10.12 10.97 41.03
C PRO A 852 9.42 11.76 42.14
N LEU A 853 8.11 12.02 42.01
CA LEU A 853 7.35 12.83 42.99
C LEU A 853 7.32 12.20 44.41
N ASP A 854 7.40 10.89 44.52
CA ASP A 854 7.55 10.15 45.79
C ASP A 854 9.01 10.04 46.29
N TYR A 855 9.97 10.70 45.63
CA TYR A 855 11.37 10.73 46.01
C TYR A 855 11.63 11.67 47.21
N LYS A 856 11.36 11.13 48.40
CA LYS A 856 12.04 11.59 49.62
C LYS A 856 13.54 11.25 49.54
N GLU A 857 14.38 12.27 49.56
CA GLU A 857 15.84 12.15 49.69
C GLU A 857 16.17 11.51 51.07
N PRO A 858 17.09 10.53 51.14
CA PRO A 858 17.50 9.98 52.42
C PRO A 858 18.31 11.00 53.22
N GLU A 859 17.92 11.26 54.47
CA GLU A 859 18.64 12.16 55.36
C GLU A 859 20.12 11.74 55.48
N LYS A 860 21.03 12.71 55.28
CA LYS A 860 22.46 12.47 55.47
C LYS A 860 22.70 12.06 56.94
N PRO A 861 23.44 10.96 57.19
CA PRO A 861 23.63 10.47 58.55
C PRO A 861 24.30 11.54 59.41
N ILE A 862 23.59 11.99 60.44
CA ILE A 862 24.05 12.99 61.39
C ILE A 862 25.26 12.44 62.14
N ALA A 863 26.41 13.11 62.01
CA ALA A 863 27.58 12.78 62.81
C ALA A 863 27.26 13.01 64.30
N PRO A 864 27.58 12.07 65.20
CA PRO A 864 27.10 12.12 66.58
C PRO A 864 27.71 13.30 67.36
N VAL A 865 26.86 14.24 67.76
CA VAL A 865 27.23 15.38 68.63
C VAL A 865 26.94 15.01 70.10
N PRO A 866 27.94 15.03 71.00
CA PRO A 866 27.69 14.83 72.43
C PRO A 866 27.24 16.13 73.12
N LEU A 867 26.10 16.06 73.84
CA LEU A 867 25.74 16.85 75.05
C LEU A 867 25.79 18.41 74.96
N GLY A 868 24.62 19.10 74.97
CA GLY A 868 24.62 20.58 74.85
C GLY A 868 23.45 21.47 75.34
N LYS A 869 22.39 20.97 76.00
CA LYS A 869 21.24 21.78 76.52
C LYS A 869 20.39 22.53 75.44
N ALA A 870 19.31 23.17 75.91
CA ALA A 870 18.25 23.85 75.15
C ALA A 870 17.83 25.15 75.91
N PRO A 871 16.81 25.93 75.49
CA PRO A 871 16.09 26.03 74.20
C PRO A 871 15.99 27.49 73.65
N ALA A 872 15.28 27.69 72.52
CA ALA A 872 14.13 28.62 72.36
C ALA A 872 14.07 29.49 71.07
N GLU A 873 12.86 29.55 70.52
CA GLU A 873 12.21 30.63 69.73
C GLU A 873 12.64 30.94 68.27
N GLU A 874 11.79 31.75 67.61
CA GLU A 874 11.41 31.64 66.18
C GLU A 874 11.81 32.87 65.31
N ALA A 875 11.16 33.01 64.13
CA ALA A 875 11.11 34.15 63.20
C ALA A 875 11.99 34.01 61.91
N PRO A 876 11.63 34.64 60.77
CA PRO A 876 11.39 33.86 59.55
C PRO A 876 12.11 34.34 58.26
N ALA A 877 11.76 33.67 57.16
CA ALA A 877 12.22 33.77 55.77
C ALA A 877 12.66 35.14 55.22
N GLU A 878 13.69 35.11 54.35
CA GLU A 878 13.76 35.98 53.16
C GLU A 878 14.53 35.31 52.00
N THR A 879 14.84 36.05 50.91
CA THR A 879 14.89 35.52 49.53
C THR A 879 16.27 35.23 48.93
N GLU A 880 16.30 34.35 47.92
CA GLU A 880 17.45 34.05 47.05
C GLU A 880 17.76 35.24 46.09
N PRO A 881 18.97 35.37 45.49
CA PRO A 881 19.22 34.58 44.27
C PRO A 881 20.69 34.20 43.92
N LYS A 882 20.80 33.28 42.95
CA LYS A 882 21.94 33.02 42.01
C LYS A 882 23.06 32.07 42.45
N PHE A 883 22.86 30.80 42.10
CA PHE A 883 23.93 29.81 41.91
C PHE A 883 24.65 29.96 40.55
N SER A 884 25.94 29.58 40.49
CA SER A 884 26.73 29.52 39.25
C SER A 884 27.14 28.07 38.95
N PRO A 885 26.71 27.45 37.83
CA PRO A 885 26.88 26.02 37.62
C PRO A 885 28.32 25.64 37.25
N PHE A 886 28.91 24.80 38.10
CA PHE A 886 30.13 23.99 37.90
C PHE A 886 31.48 24.71 37.75
N THR A 887 32.23 24.70 38.85
CA THR A 887 33.71 24.68 38.83
C THR A 887 34.20 23.23 38.98
N GLY A 888 35.10 22.78 38.10
CA GLY A 888 35.63 21.41 38.12
C GLY A 888 36.52 21.10 36.91
N SER A 889 37.48 20.19 37.06
CA SER A 889 38.45 19.84 36.00
C SER A 889 38.23 18.42 35.48
N GLY A 890 38.14 18.28 34.15
CA GLY A 890 38.01 16.97 33.49
C GLY A 890 39.31 16.17 33.44
N ARG A 891 39.19 14.88 33.14
CA ARG A 891 40.32 13.95 32.92
C ARG A 891 40.14 13.18 31.61
N ARG A 892 41.25 12.75 31.00
CA ARG A 892 41.24 11.83 29.84
C ARG A 892 40.98 10.38 30.30
N LEU A 893 40.47 9.56 29.38
CA LEU A 893 40.14 8.15 29.60
C LEU A 893 41.35 7.19 29.52
N ASP A 894 42.55 7.68 29.16
CA ASP A 894 43.77 6.87 28.98
C ASP A 894 44.76 6.93 30.17
N GLY A 895 44.33 7.47 31.31
CA GLY A 895 45.00 7.30 32.61
C GLY A 895 46.33 8.05 32.82
N LYS A 896 46.89 8.70 31.81
CA LYS A 896 48.13 9.52 31.94
C LYS A 896 47.78 10.99 32.21
N PRO A 897 48.47 11.67 33.16
CA PRO A 897 48.27 13.09 33.39
C PRO A 897 48.93 13.92 32.27
N LEU A 898 48.35 15.08 31.98
CA LEU A 898 48.94 16.09 31.10
C LEU A 898 48.76 17.48 31.71
N ASN A 899 49.75 18.34 31.51
CA ASN A 899 49.92 19.57 32.27
C ASN A 899 49.35 20.82 31.58
N TYR A 900 48.83 21.71 32.42
CA TYR A 900 48.73 23.16 32.20
C TYR A 900 47.66 23.69 31.23
N GLN A 901 47.50 25.02 31.24
CA GLN A 901 46.28 25.76 30.91
C GLN A 901 46.33 26.44 29.54
N PRO A 902 45.18 26.69 28.88
CA PRO A 902 45.09 27.66 27.80
C PRO A 902 45.24 29.11 28.34
N PRO A 903 45.90 30.02 27.60
CA PRO A 903 45.82 31.45 27.88
C PRO A 903 44.43 32.00 27.53
N SER A 904 44.02 33.06 28.22
CA SER A 904 42.76 33.75 27.99
C SER A 904 42.87 34.90 26.98
N VAL A 905 41.81 35.09 26.20
CA VAL A 905 41.26 36.42 25.92
C VAL A 905 39.74 36.31 26.13
N ALA A 906 39.13 37.35 26.69
CA ALA A 906 37.70 37.36 27.02
C ALA A 906 36.92 38.36 26.12
N PRO A 907 35.99 39.21 26.59
CA PRO A 907 34.63 39.11 26.07
C PRO A 907 34.11 40.40 25.40
N SER A 908 32.90 40.35 24.85
CA SER A 908 31.96 41.48 24.97
C SER A 908 30.51 41.09 24.67
N ARG A 909 29.64 41.34 25.66
CA ARG A 909 28.33 41.92 25.36
C ARG A 909 28.54 43.42 25.17
N SER A 910 27.82 44.06 24.26
CA SER A 910 26.75 45.02 24.61
C SER A 910 26.40 46.01 23.49
N LYS A 911 25.13 46.41 23.51
CA LYS A 911 24.61 47.70 23.01
C LYS A 911 25.26 48.87 23.78
N ASP A 912 25.40 50.10 23.28
CA ASP A 912 24.99 50.77 22.03
C ASP A 912 26.06 51.84 21.66
N LYS A 913 26.24 52.15 20.36
CA LYS A 913 26.20 53.54 19.80
C LYS A 913 26.57 53.66 18.30
N GLN A 914 26.23 54.84 17.77
CA GLN A 914 26.30 55.33 16.38
C GLN A 914 27.75 55.57 15.83
N PRO A 915 27.93 55.93 14.53
CA PRO A 915 28.96 55.34 13.67
C PRO A 915 30.19 56.23 13.36
N ASN A 916 31.26 55.65 12.76
CA ASN A 916 31.85 56.06 11.47
C ASN A 916 33.21 55.41 11.09
N VAL A 917 33.37 55.09 9.78
CA VAL A 917 34.55 55.32 8.90
C VAL A 917 35.89 54.54 9.08
N ALA A 918 36.13 53.65 8.10
CA ALA A 918 37.36 53.38 7.30
C ALA A 918 38.58 52.50 7.74
N ASN A 919 38.95 51.62 6.79
CA ASN A 919 40.29 51.19 6.30
C ASN A 919 41.33 50.43 7.15
N GLY A 920 41.78 49.26 6.63
CA GLY A 920 43.23 48.95 6.54
C GLY A 920 43.72 47.49 6.69
N ASN A 921 44.17 46.87 5.58
CA ASN A 921 45.24 45.86 5.35
C ASN A 921 46.11 45.30 6.51
N ALA A 922 46.74 44.10 6.47
CA ALA A 922 46.68 42.89 5.59
C ALA A 922 47.62 41.75 6.10
N LYS A 923 47.47 40.49 5.58
CA LYS A 923 48.46 39.41 5.19
C LYS A 923 49.82 39.19 5.95
N PRO A 924 50.54 38.04 5.79
CA PRO A 924 50.15 36.60 5.60
C PRO A 924 51.12 35.53 6.24
N SER A 925 50.97 34.24 5.87
CA SER A 925 52.02 33.18 5.61
C SER A 925 52.66 32.37 6.78
N THR A 926 52.53 31.02 6.82
CA THR A 926 53.45 29.89 6.41
C THR A 926 54.60 29.51 7.39
N GLY A 927 55.03 28.25 7.59
CA GLY A 927 54.60 26.92 7.07
C GLY A 927 55.60 25.76 7.42
N SER A 928 55.32 24.51 6.99
CA SER A 928 56.21 23.31 6.84
C SER A 928 57.06 22.78 8.06
N SER A 929 56.83 21.57 8.61
CA SER A 929 57.37 20.22 8.23
C SER A 929 58.59 19.76 9.10
N SER A 930 59.09 18.51 9.20
CA SER A 930 58.90 17.20 8.52
C SER A 930 59.55 15.99 9.28
N GLN A 931 59.01 14.76 9.14
CA GLN A 931 59.73 13.44 9.06
C GLN A 931 60.53 12.87 10.28
N SER A 932 60.85 11.56 10.46
CA SER A 932 60.53 10.28 9.74
C SER A 932 60.79 8.94 10.52
N THR A 933 59.80 8.03 10.50
CA THR A 933 59.83 6.53 10.24
C THR A 933 60.75 5.49 10.93
N SER A 934 60.16 4.35 11.37
CA SER A 934 60.56 2.94 11.08
C SER A 934 59.51 1.92 11.64
N ARG A 935 59.61 0.59 11.41
CA ARG A 935 58.85 -0.15 10.36
C ARG A 935 58.35 -1.55 10.84
N GLN A 936 57.58 -2.27 9.99
CA GLN A 936 56.92 -3.61 10.14
C GLN A 936 55.54 -3.61 10.86
N ALA A 937 54.39 -4.18 10.41
CA ALA A 937 53.97 -5.26 9.45
C ALA A 937 53.56 -6.59 10.17
N GLN A 938 52.51 -7.36 9.83
CA GLN A 938 51.30 -7.23 8.95
C GLN A 938 50.37 -8.46 9.20
N GLY A 939 49.05 -8.44 8.86
CA GLY A 939 48.22 -9.67 8.80
C GLY A 939 46.67 -9.50 8.93
N LYS A 940 45.87 -10.24 8.14
CA LYS A 940 44.38 -10.19 8.06
C LYS A 940 43.82 -11.46 7.37
N LEU A 941 42.73 -12.08 7.88
CA LEU A 941 41.84 -13.11 7.28
C LEU A 941 40.68 -13.42 8.29
N VAL A 942 39.52 -14.02 7.97
CA VAL A 942 38.51 -13.81 6.89
C VAL A 942 37.20 -14.54 7.30
N PHE A 943 36.06 -14.24 6.64
CA PHE A 943 34.71 -14.81 6.91
C PHE A 943 34.56 -16.31 6.60
N GLY A 944 33.49 -16.93 7.12
CA GLY A 944 32.96 -18.20 6.62
C GLY A 944 31.74 -18.73 7.40
N SER A 945 30.60 -18.90 6.72
CA SER A 945 29.39 -19.54 7.27
C SER A 945 28.69 -20.38 6.20
N ASN A 946 28.57 -21.70 6.39
CA ASN A 946 27.55 -22.49 5.66
C ASN A 946 27.31 -23.93 6.15
N VAL A 947 26.07 -24.39 5.88
CA VAL A 947 25.59 -25.79 5.73
C VAL A 947 25.62 -26.74 6.94
N SER A 948 24.61 -27.61 6.97
CA SER A 948 24.28 -28.56 8.04
C SER A 948 24.21 -30.01 7.54
N ARG A 949 24.42 -30.98 8.45
CA ARG A 949 23.77 -32.31 8.43
C ARG A 949 23.97 -33.06 9.77
N THR A 950 23.01 -33.93 10.06
CA THR A 950 22.84 -34.79 11.26
C THR A 950 23.51 -36.19 11.03
N PRO A 951 23.45 -37.23 11.90
CA PRO A 951 22.57 -37.47 13.08
C PRO A 951 23.21 -38.19 14.31
N LYS A 952 22.35 -38.71 15.21
CA LYS A 952 22.57 -39.69 16.31
C LYS A 952 23.10 -39.16 17.66
N ASP A 953 22.71 -39.68 18.84
CA ASP A 953 21.69 -40.69 19.20
C ASP A 953 21.08 -40.38 20.60
N THR A 954 19.84 -40.81 20.86
CA THR A 954 19.15 -40.87 22.19
C THR A 954 19.55 -42.14 22.98
N PRO A 955 19.17 -42.42 24.27
CA PRO A 955 18.09 -41.81 25.10
C PRO A 955 18.33 -41.67 26.65
N LYS A 956 17.43 -40.98 27.37
CA LYS A 956 16.63 -41.49 28.53
C LYS A 956 16.04 -40.42 29.48
N GLU A 957 14.80 -40.65 29.90
CA GLU A 957 14.15 -40.13 31.12
C GLU A 957 14.41 -41.08 32.34
N PRO A 958 13.74 -40.95 33.51
CA PRO A 958 13.84 -39.86 34.48
C PRO A 958 14.16 -40.40 35.90
N ALA A 959 14.54 -39.53 36.86
CA ALA A 959 14.66 -39.90 38.27
C ALA A 959 14.34 -38.76 39.25
N LYS A 960 13.66 -39.12 40.36
CA LYS A 960 13.65 -38.40 41.64
C LYS A 960 14.98 -38.72 42.37
N GLU A 961 15.43 -38.09 43.46
CA GLU A 961 14.66 -37.76 44.68
C GLU A 961 15.45 -36.89 45.69
N THR A 962 14.74 -36.05 46.45
CA THR A 962 15.05 -35.52 47.80
C THR A 962 16.35 -34.75 48.17
N LYS A 963 16.12 -33.54 48.73
CA LYS A 963 16.47 -33.05 50.10
C LYS A 963 17.50 -31.90 50.31
N GLN A 964 16.97 -30.89 51.03
CA GLN A 964 17.53 -30.05 52.11
C GLN A 964 18.41 -28.80 51.82
N GLU A 965 17.75 -27.64 52.03
CA GLU A 965 18.15 -26.53 52.93
C GLU A 965 19.41 -25.67 52.64
N GLN A 966 19.17 -24.52 51.99
CA GLN A 966 19.47 -23.13 52.42
C GLN A 966 20.91 -22.68 52.84
N PRO A 967 21.21 -21.35 52.88
CA PRO A 967 20.47 -20.18 52.39
C PRO A 967 21.28 -19.25 51.45
N SER A 968 20.66 -18.14 51.05
CA SER A 968 21.26 -16.83 50.69
C SER A 968 22.41 -16.78 49.66
N LYS A 969 22.12 -16.19 48.50
CA LYS A 969 23.10 -15.41 47.72
C LYS A 969 22.61 -13.97 47.55
N SER A 970 23.58 -13.07 47.63
CA SER A 970 23.51 -11.61 47.42
C SER A 970 22.51 -11.14 46.36
N GLU A 971 21.71 -10.12 46.70
CA GLU A 971 21.17 -9.20 45.71
C GLU A 971 22.32 -8.50 44.97
N GLU A 972 22.23 -8.40 43.64
CA GLU A 972 23.02 -7.43 42.88
C GLU A 972 22.42 -6.02 43.08
N PRO A 973 23.23 -4.94 43.04
CA PRO A 973 22.79 -3.63 43.51
C PRO A 973 21.69 -3.03 42.63
N LYS A 974 20.60 -2.60 43.30
CA LYS A 974 19.52 -1.82 42.68
C LYS A 974 20.03 -0.52 42.05
N PHE A 975 19.28 -0.03 41.08
CA PHE A 975 19.56 1.15 40.25
C PHE A 975 20.13 2.34 41.05
N GLN A 976 21.34 2.78 40.69
CA GLN A 976 22.02 3.90 41.34
C GLN A 976 21.60 5.22 40.71
N ALA A 977 20.99 6.10 41.52
CA ALA A 977 20.29 7.29 41.03
C ALA A 977 21.21 8.34 40.38
N PHE A 978 20.75 8.90 39.26
CA PHE A 978 21.21 10.14 38.63
C PHE A 978 22.72 10.34 38.43
N SER A 979 23.38 9.44 37.69
CA SER A 979 24.43 9.91 36.78
C SER A 979 23.76 10.64 35.61
N GLY A 980 24.06 11.92 35.40
CA GLY A 980 23.44 12.79 34.37
C GLY A 980 23.80 12.42 32.92
N LYS A 981 23.44 11.21 32.50
CA LYS A 981 23.55 10.73 31.12
C LYS A 981 22.27 11.09 30.39
N LYS A 982 22.38 12.03 29.45
CA LYS A 982 21.34 12.27 28.46
C LYS A 982 21.10 10.99 27.65
N TYR A 983 19.84 10.68 27.36
CA TYR A 983 19.49 9.63 26.39
C TYR A 983 18.94 10.30 25.13
N SER A 984 19.45 9.93 23.95
CA SER A 984 18.70 10.16 22.71
C SER A 984 17.67 9.04 22.58
N LEU A 985 16.42 9.41 22.34
CA LEU A 985 15.38 8.50 21.87
C LEU A 985 15.22 8.68 20.37
N ARG A 986 14.99 7.57 19.64
CA ARG A 986 14.55 7.64 18.24
C ARG A 986 13.03 7.68 18.18
N GLY A 987 12.50 8.63 17.41
CA GLY A 987 11.11 8.66 16.96
C GLY A 987 10.73 7.45 16.12
#